data_AF-A0A9D0XPV7-F1
#
_entry.id   AF-A0A9D0XPV7-F1
#
_cell.length_a   1.000
_cell.length_b   1.000
_cell.length_c   1.000
_cell.angle_alpha   90.00
_cell.angle_beta   90.00
_cell.angle_gamma   90.00
#
_symmetry.space_group_name_H-M   'P 1'
#
loop_
_entity.id
_entity.type
_entity.pdbx_description
1 polymer ?
#
loop_
_entity_poly.entity_id
_entity_poly.type
_entity_poly.pdbx_seq_one_letter_code
_entity_poly.pdbx_strand_id
1 'polypeptide(L)'
;MRRPRFSPRFTATATVLLLTLPVAYLTIFYSAPIHSTYFYPQRIRLQGLAALLVGGWLVWKWRCGGEAAHTPIDLPIVALLAVALLSALLSTDARLSLETVVGATAGAIAFYLLLDLVRFPTLRTALLDAVLFIAVLTCATGLYRVVRWYIDLPPSLQVATWPSPGRAVLPPRLSLLGNPNTLAAYLVLVLPLGAYRWGKIRTTPGRMLGALGLIAGLAVLLLTQSRGGVVGLLGAALTGLWSMRRQIGRRQKAVLFGLLLLAVAGGGLVLLQRGFNPGAGSDEVRLECWRVAFVVMRKHPLLGSGPGTFGQQLIRYRDPLRLREEFAHAHSMYLTLTAEMGGLGLLAVGWLAGAFLLALRRSDSPGHGFTLDRAGIAGLAGWGVHGLVDSFLDKPTISLHAFLLAALVLTVRGQVSHRPSLRRTLVLTLVSLALAGATLWINWGFAAFSHARAAAYQEDWESAREWMETATTRDPANWYYRRDLALTYGHLACGDASWRDRAIAAYEDHLRRFDAWAPDHANLAALLAEAGKYDRAVAAIETAHRLDPGEAAYPCLLGRYLEAAGRLNEALGAFSTCLAHAPRLVSASFWEETPWRASAMPQILQQAIQRSEQEGDTLSQALLYAAAGDSTSALSAIERYRRRHPLSPDADLTEAQVLIWAGDLDRARERLEDLVAREPAVREAWLLLGRLYLEEGEVDRAAEAAAAAQALGTDEEGHLLAARVAEAQGDLEGARSLLQQVVNGALYTPVSSFAPWTAHRLPLEGEWLPCVRPPRRSDALAEPALALGRLLEAQGRCEEAVALYHRVLDQEPALRSVQERLERIRCPSGGAARPP
;
A
#
# COMPACT_ATOMS: atom_id res chain seq x y z
N MET A 1 1.80 1.46 56.40
CA MET A 1 2.62 0.75 55.40
C MET A 1 3.74 1.67 54.91
N ARG A 2 5.01 1.36 55.22
CA ARG A 2 6.16 2.14 54.75
C ARG A 2 6.33 1.88 53.25
N ARG A 3 6.18 2.92 52.42
CA ARG A 3 6.45 2.84 50.97
C ARG A 3 7.93 2.48 50.76
N PRO A 4 8.27 1.51 49.90
CA PRO A 4 9.67 1.25 49.56
C PRO A 4 10.27 2.52 48.95
N ARG A 5 11.30 3.08 49.62
CA ARG A 5 12.03 4.27 49.16
C ARG A 5 13.06 3.84 48.13
N PHE A 6 12.64 3.70 46.88
CA PHE A 6 13.57 3.59 45.76
C PHE A 6 14.29 4.93 45.55
N SER A 7 15.55 4.90 45.09
CA SER A 7 16.28 6.13 44.77
C SER A 7 15.57 6.90 43.64
N PRO A 8 15.67 8.25 43.60
CA PRO A 8 15.08 9.06 42.52
C PRO A 8 15.57 8.66 41.12
N ARG A 9 16.81 8.17 41.03
CA ARG A 9 17.39 7.65 39.79
C ARG A 9 16.77 6.31 39.40
N PHE A 10 16.60 5.39 40.34
CA PHE A 10 15.96 4.09 40.07
C PHE A 10 14.50 4.26 39.63
N THR A 11 13.75 5.15 40.30
CA THR A 11 12.35 5.44 39.92
C THR A 11 12.25 6.12 38.55
N ALA A 12 13.16 7.03 38.21
CA ALA A 12 13.21 7.63 36.88
C ALA A 12 13.54 6.59 35.79
N THR A 13 14.55 5.74 35.99
CA THR A 13 14.94 4.69 35.04
C THR A 13 13.85 3.64 34.87
N ALA A 14 13.23 3.18 35.96
CA ALA A 14 12.11 2.24 35.90
C ALA A 14 10.90 2.85 35.19
N THR A 15 10.62 4.14 35.41
CA THR A 15 9.52 4.85 34.72
C THR A 15 9.79 4.99 33.22
N VAL A 16 11.04 5.28 32.82
CA VAL A 16 11.44 5.28 31.40
C VAL A 16 11.20 3.90 30.81
N LEU A 17 11.77 2.84 31.39
CA LEU A 17 11.62 1.47 30.88
C LEU A 17 10.15 1.02 30.76
N LEU A 18 9.32 1.37 31.73
CA LEU A 18 7.89 1.08 31.72
C LEU A 18 7.12 1.82 30.62
N LEU A 19 7.56 3.01 30.24
CA LEU A 19 6.94 3.81 29.16
C LEU A 19 7.52 3.50 27.79
N THR A 20 8.78 3.05 27.71
CA THR A 20 9.43 2.70 26.43
C THR A 20 8.70 1.57 25.73
N LEU A 21 8.22 0.56 26.46
CA LEU A 21 7.50 -0.58 25.87
C LEU A 21 6.16 -0.15 25.22
N PRO A 22 5.25 0.57 25.90
CA PRO A 22 4.04 1.10 25.28
C PRO A 22 4.32 2.06 24.11
N VAL A 23 5.30 2.97 24.24
CA VAL A 23 5.63 3.90 23.16
C VAL A 23 6.23 3.13 21.98
N ALA A 24 7.12 2.16 22.21
CA ALA A 24 7.68 1.33 21.14
C ALA A 24 6.60 0.51 20.46
N TYR A 25 5.67 -0.05 21.24
CA TYR A 25 4.53 -0.78 20.72
C TYR A 25 3.65 0.10 19.82
N LEU A 26 3.30 1.30 20.28
CA LEU A 26 2.50 2.29 19.55
C LEU A 26 3.25 2.96 18.38
N THR A 27 4.58 2.96 18.36
CA THR A 27 5.34 3.52 17.24
C THR A 27 5.59 2.47 16.17
N ILE A 28 6.09 1.28 16.57
CA ILE A 28 6.60 0.25 15.65
C ILE A 28 5.48 -0.62 15.10
N PHE A 29 4.50 -1.00 15.92
CA PHE A 29 3.45 -1.96 15.54
C PHE A 29 2.12 -1.30 15.12
N TYR A 30 2.05 0.03 15.11
CA TYR A 30 0.79 0.78 15.01
C TYR A 30 0.72 1.75 13.83
N SER A 31 1.37 1.38 12.72
CA SER A 31 1.32 2.14 11.46
C SER A 31 -0.01 2.00 10.71
N ALA A 32 -0.90 1.12 11.16
CA ALA A 32 -2.27 0.98 10.64
C ALA A 32 -3.28 1.68 11.57
N PRO A 33 -4.35 2.32 11.03
CA PRO A 33 -5.44 2.86 11.82
C PRO A 33 -5.99 1.91 12.91
N ILE A 34 -6.44 2.49 14.04
CA ILE A 34 -6.93 1.78 15.25
C ILE A 34 -8.07 0.79 14.96
N HIS A 35 -8.87 1.12 13.94
CA HIS A 35 -10.01 0.32 13.49
C HIS A 35 -9.71 -0.44 12.18
N SER A 36 -8.54 -0.20 11.58
CA SER A 36 -8.06 -0.84 10.35
C SER A 36 -6.99 -1.89 10.59
N THR A 37 -6.78 -2.35 11.83
CA THR A 37 -5.83 -3.44 12.06
C THR A 37 -6.38 -4.67 11.36
N TYR A 38 -5.80 -4.92 10.19
CA TYR A 38 -6.03 -6.03 9.28
C TYR A 38 -6.20 -7.38 9.99
N PHE A 39 -5.51 -7.55 11.12
CA PHE A 39 -5.56 -8.74 11.96
C PHE A 39 -6.41 -8.52 13.23
N TYR A 40 -7.50 -9.27 13.34
CA TYR A 40 -8.42 -9.22 14.49
C TYR A 40 -7.72 -9.40 15.85
N PRO A 41 -6.81 -10.37 16.07
CA PRO A 41 -6.16 -10.52 17.37
C PRO A 41 -5.32 -9.29 17.76
N GLN A 42 -4.65 -8.66 16.80
CA GLN A 42 -3.84 -7.46 17.05
C GLN A 42 -4.75 -6.28 17.41
N ARG A 43 -5.84 -6.08 16.64
CA ARG A 43 -6.87 -5.08 16.88
C ARG A 43 -7.42 -5.13 18.32
N ILE A 44 -7.81 -6.32 18.78
CA ILE A 44 -8.36 -6.52 20.13
C ILE A 44 -7.33 -6.26 21.22
N ARG A 45 -6.09 -6.74 21.06
CA ARG A 45 -5.00 -6.49 22.04
C ARG A 45 -4.73 -4.99 22.19
N LEU A 46 -4.68 -4.26 21.07
CA LEU A 46 -4.44 -2.81 21.04
C LEU A 46 -5.58 -2.03 21.70
N GLN A 47 -6.82 -2.32 21.33
CA GLN A 47 -7.99 -1.66 21.90
C GLN A 47 -8.17 -2.02 23.37
N GLY A 48 -7.85 -3.26 23.77
CA GLY A 48 -7.81 -3.67 25.17
C GLY A 48 -6.77 -2.90 25.98
N LEU A 49 -5.54 -2.74 25.46
CA LEU A 49 -4.51 -1.93 26.10
C LEU A 49 -4.96 -0.46 26.24
N ALA A 50 -5.52 0.12 25.18
CA ALA A 50 -6.05 1.49 25.22
C ALA A 50 -7.18 1.63 26.25
N ALA A 51 -8.11 0.68 26.32
CA ALA A 51 -9.20 0.66 27.30
C ALA A 51 -8.68 0.54 28.74
N LEU A 52 -7.64 -0.27 28.99
CA LEU A 52 -6.99 -0.37 30.29
C LEU A 52 -6.33 0.95 30.70
N LEU A 53 -5.61 1.60 29.78
CA LEU A 53 -4.96 2.89 30.03
C LEU A 53 -5.99 3.99 30.33
N VAL A 54 -7.04 4.10 29.51
CA VAL A 54 -8.11 5.08 29.71
C VAL A 54 -8.91 4.78 30.97
N GLY A 55 -9.25 3.51 31.23
CA GLY A 55 -9.96 3.10 32.44
C GLY A 55 -9.17 3.38 33.72
N GLY A 56 -7.89 3.03 33.74
CA GLY A 56 -6.99 3.36 34.86
C GLY A 56 -6.85 4.86 35.09
N TRP A 57 -6.75 5.64 34.01
CA TRP A 57 -6.73 7.10 34.05
C TRP A 57 -8.03 7.70 34.61
N LEU A 58 -9.19 7.21 34.17
CA LEU A 58 -10.49 7.66 34.69
C LEU A 58 -10.66 7.30 36.17
N VAL A 59 -10.30 6.09 36.59
CA VAL A 59 -10.33 5.69 38.01
C VAL A 59 -9.43 6.61 38.85
N TRP A 60 -8.23 6.92 38.33
CA TRP A 60 -7.34 7.90 38.97
C TRP A 60 -7.99 9.28 39.08
N LYS A 61 -8.67 9.78 38.04
CA LYS A 61 -9.41 11.05 38.09
C LYS A 61 -10.49 11.06 39.16
N TRP A 62 -11.31 10.01 39.22
CA TRP A 62 -12.37 9.91 40.23
C TRP A 62 -11.79 9.87 41.65
N ARG A 63 -10.65 9.18 41.86
CA ARG A 63 -9.94 9.17 43.15
C ARG A 63 -9.32 10.53 43.53
N CYS A 64 -8.93 11.32 42.53
CA CYS A 64 -8.36 12.66 42.73
C CYS A 64 -9.42 13.78 42.70
N GLY A 65 -10.69 13.48 43.02
CA GLY A 65 -11.74 14.49 43.13
C GLY A 65 -12.23 15.07 41.80
N GLY A 66 -12.00 14.36 40.69
CA GLY A 66 -12.47 14.77 39.35
C GLY A 66 -11.68 15.92 38.74
N GLU A 67 -10.37 16.01 38.99
CA GLU A 67 -9.51 17.05 38.41
C GLU A 67 -9.42 16.89 36.88
N ALA A 68 -9.82 17.92 36.14
CA ALA A 68 -9.85 17.91 34.68
C ALA A 68 -8.96 19.01 34.07
N ALA A 69 -8.19 18.65 33.03
CA ALA A 69 -7.40 19.59 32.25
C ALA A 69 -8.31 20.47 31.39
N HIS A 70 -8.05 21.77 31.39
CA HIS A 70 -8.75 22.77 30.59
C HIS A 70 -7.73 23.49 29.70
N THR A 71 -8.06 23.63 28.42
CA THR A 71 -7.20 24.24 27.41
C THR A 71 -7.96 25.25 26.55
N PRO A 72 -7.28 26.24 25.93
CA PRO A 72 -7.90 27.17 25.00
C PRO A 72 -8.50 26.51 23.73
N ILE A 73 -8.15 25.24 23.46
CA ILE A 73 -8.58 24.51 22.27
C ILE A 73 -9.72 23.51 22.55
N ASP A 74 -10.25 23.47 23.77
CA ASP A 74 -11.31 22.53 24.16
C ASP A 74 -12.58 22.68 23.29
N LEU A 75 -13.07 23.90 23.11
CA LEU A 75 -14.28 24.16 22.31
C LEU A 75 -14.08 23.85 20.82
N PRO A 76 -12.96 24.24 20.17
CA PRO A 76 -12.64 23.79 18.82
C PRO A 76 -12.59 22.26 18.66
N ILE A 77 -12.05 21.51 19.64
CA ILE A 77 -12.05 20.03 19.59
C ILE A 77 -13.49 19.50 19.60
N VAL A 78 -14.35 20.03 20.48
CA VAL A 78 -15.77 19.63 20.55
C VAL A 78 -16.50 19.97 19.25
N ALA A 79 -16.26 21.15 18.68
CA ALA A 79 -16.85 21.56 17.42
C ALA A 79 -16.42 20.66 16.26
N LEU A 80 -15.15 20.29 16.19
CA LEU A 80 -14.62 19.37 15.19
C LEU A 80 -15.28 17.99 15.28
N LEU A 81 -15.41 17.43 16.50
CA LEU A 81 -16.09 16.15 16.71
C LEU A 81 -17.58 16.22 16.40
N ALA A 82 -18.24 17.34 16.70
CA ALA A 82 -19.65 17.55 16.37
C ALA A 82 -19.88 17.62 14.85
N VAL A 83 -19.00 18.33 14.12
CA VAL A 83 -19.04 18.37 12.65
C VAL A 83 -18.75 16.99 12.06
N ALA A 84 -17.76 16.26 12.60
CA ALA A 84 -17.46 14.90 12.15
C ALA A 84 -18.64 13.96 12.37
N LEU A 85 -19.33 14.04 13.51
CA LEU A 85 -20.53 13.24 13.78
C LEU A 85 -21.69 13.62 12.85
N LEU A 86 -21.94 14.92 12.65
CA LEU A 86 -23.01 15.39 11.76
C LEU A 86 -22.74 14.97 10.30
N SER A 87 -21.50 15.10 9.85
CA SER A 87 -21.05 14.65 8.53
C SER A 87 -21.19 13.13 8.39
N ALA A 88 -20.84 12.35 9.41
CA ALA A 88 -21.01 10.89 9.41
C ALA A 88 -22.47 10.44 9.37
N LEU A 89 -23.39 11.15 10.03
CA LEU A 89 -24.82 10.81 10.01
C LEU A 89 -25.47 11.07 8.64
N LEU A 90 -24.91 11.99 7.86
CA LEU A 90 -25.41 12.42 6.55
C LEU A 90 -24.48 12.00 5.40
N SER A 91 -23.56 11.08 5.67
CA SER A 91 -22.55 10.65 4.70
C SER A 91 -23.12 9.72 3.63
N THR A 92 -22.32 9.49 2.58
CA THR A 92 -22.62 8.46 1.57
C THR A 92 -22.59 7.05 2.16
N ASP A 93 -21.91 6.87 3.29
CA ASP A 93 -21.82 5.60 4.03
C ASP A 93 -21.68 5.88 5.54
N ALA A 94 -22.83 6.00 6.22
CA ALA A 94 -22.88 6.35 7.63
C ALA A 94 -22.20 5.32 8.52
N ARG A 95 -22.28 4.03 8.13
CA ARG A 95 -21.71 2.94 8.93
C ARG A 95 -20.19 2.95 8.87
N LEU A 96 -19.59 3.18 7.70
CA LEU A 96 -18.14 3.35 7.57
C LEU A 96 -17.67 4.61 8.29
N SER A 97 -18.37 5.74 8.11
CA SER A 97 -18.01 7.00 8.75
C SER A 97 -18.03 6.98 10.27
N LEU A 98 -18.92 6.17 10.86
CA LEU A 98 -18.97 5.99 12.30
C LEU A 98 -17.65 5.43 12.86
N GLU A 99 -16.96 4.52 12.16
CA GLU A 99 -15.66 3.99 12.64
C GLU A 99 -14.60 5.08 12.69
N THR A 100 -14.60 5.98 11.72
CA THR A 100 -13.69 7.14 11.69
C THR A 100 -14.00 8.13 12.82
N VAL A 101 -15.28 8.37 13.13
CA VAL A 101 -15.69 9.21 14.26
C VAL A 101 -15.30 8.60 15.61
N VAL A 102 -15.43 7.28 15.76
CA VAL A 102 -14.94 6.53 16.93
C VAL A 102 -13.42 6.74 17.06
N GLY A 103 -12.66 6.60 15.97
CA GLY A 103 -11.22 6.87 15.95
C GLY A 103 -10.84 8.31 16.33
N ALA A 104 -11.52 9.31 15.77
CA ALA A 104 -11.30 10.72 16.08
C ALA A 104 -11.60 11.04 17.57
N THR A 105 -12.67 10.45 18.10
CA THR A 105 -13.05 10.57 19.52
C THR A 105 -12.02 9.92 20.44
N ALA A 106 -11.51 8.74 20.06
CA ALA A 106 -10.42 8.08 20.78
C ALA A 106 -9.15 8.93 20.80
N GLY A 107 -8.82 9.58 19.67
CA GLY A 107 -7.72 10.54 19.57
C GLY A 107 -7.87 11.73 20.52
N ALA A 108 -9.08 12.31 20.62
CA ALA A 108 -9.37 13.39 21.56
C ALA A 108 -9.20 12.95 23.03
N ILE A 109 -9.67 11.75 23.40
CA ILE A 109 -9.46 11.18 24.75
C ILE A 109 -7.96 10.98 25.01
N ALA A 110 -7.22 10.42 24.04
CA ALA A 110 -5.78 10.23 24.15
C ALA A 110 -5.04 11.56 24.35
N PHE A 111 -5.46 12.63 23.68
CA PHE A 111 -4.91 13.97 23.89
C PHE A 111 -5.10 14.46 25.34
N TYR A 112 -6.29 14.28 25.94
CA TYR A 112 -6.53 14.66 27.34
C TYR A 112 -5.76 13.79 28.34
N LEU A 113 -5.62 12.49 28.06
CA LEU A 113 -4.73 11.60 28.83
C LEU A 113 -3.29 12.11 28.78
N LEU A 114 -2.79 12.45 27.58
CA LEU A 114 -1.43 12.95 27.38
C LEU A 114 -1.19 14.27 28.13
N LEU A 115 -2.16 15.20 28.14
CA LEU A 115 -2.09 16.43 28.94
C LEU A 115 -1.85 16.16 30.43
N ASP A 116 -2.56 15.19 31.01
CA ASP A 116 -2.37 14.83 32.42
C ASP A 116 -1.03 14.12 32.66
N LEU A 117 -0.57 13.29 31.72
CA LEU A 117 0.73 12.61 31.83
C LEU A 117 1.91 13.59 31.79
N VAL A 118 1.90 14.53 30.83
CA VAL A 118 3.01 15.48 30.65
C VAL A 118 3.04 16.61 31.68
N ARG A 119 2.00 16.74 32.50
CA ARG A 119 1.97 17.62 33.68
C ARG A 119 3.10 17.28 34.66
N PHE A 120 3.41 16.00 34.83
CA PHE A 120 4.42 15.54 35.79
C PHE A 120 5.82 15.58 35.16
N PRO A 121 6.79 16.33 35.73
CA PRO A 121 8.11 16.49 35.12
C PRO A 121 8.86 15.17 34.86
N THR A 122 8.75 14.20 35.77
CA THR A 122 9.39 12.89 35.63
C THR A 122 8.80 12.11 34.46
N LEU A 123 7.47 12.01 34.37
CA LEU A 123 6.78 11.33 33.28
C LEU A 123 7.01 12.03 31.94
N ARG A 124 6.96 13.37 31.91
CA ARG A 124 7.27 14.18 30.74
C ARG A 124 8.67 13.88 30.19
N THR A 125 9.66 13.84 31.08
CA THR A 125 11.06 13.56 30.71
C THR A 125 11.19 12.13 30.20
N ALA A 126 10.54 11.18 30.87
CA ALA A 126 10.57 9.77 30.50
C ALA A 126 9.90 9.48 29.14
N LEU A 127 8.74 10.10 28.86
CA LEU A 127 8.07 10.01 27.56
C LEU A 127 8.94 10.57 26.44
N LEU A 128 9.57 11.73 26.66
CA LEU A 128 10.48 12.34 25.69
C LEU A 128 11.68 11.43 25.40
N ASP A 129 12.25 10.81 26.43
CA ASP A 129 13.40 9.91 26.27
C ASP A 129 13.00 8.61 25.58
N ALA A 130 11.80 8.08 25.85
CA ALA A 130 11.25 6.91 25.15
C ALA A 130 11.08 7.18 23.64
N VAL A 131 10.46 8.31 23.26
CA VAL A 131 10.30 8.70 21.84
C VAL A 131 11.65 8.82 21.13
N LEU A 132 12.62 9.48 21.75
CA LEU A 132 13.95 9.65 21.16
C LEU A 132 14.72 8.33 21.06
N PHE A 133 14.61 7.46 22.06
CA PHE A 133 15.21 6.13 22.03
C PHE A 133 14.67 5.30 20.87
N ILE A 134 13.35 5.31 20.67
CA ILE A 134 12.70 4.60 19.55
C ILE A 134 13.12 5.20 18.21
N ALA A 135 13.27 6.52 18.11
CA ALA A 135 13.80 7.15 16.90
C ALA A 135 15.24 6.70 16.59
N VAL A 136 16.11 6.59 17.60
CA VAL A 136 17.47 6.05 17.41
C VAL A 136 17.43 4.61 16.90
N LEU A 137 16.60 3.75 17.52
CA LEU A 137 16.45 2.35 17.09
C LEU A 137 15.92 2.24 15.65
N THR A 138 14.95 3.10 15.30
CA THR A 138 14.38 3.16 13.95
C THR A 138 15.45 3.57 12.94
N CYS A 139 16.23 4.60 13.23
CA CYS A 139 17.31 5.04 12.35
C CYS A 139 18.42 3.99 12.21
N ALA A 140 18.82 3.34 13.31
CA ALA A 140 19.82 2.27 13.29
C ALA A 140 19.37 1.09 12.42
N THR A 141 18.10 0.69 12.55
CA THR A 141 17.50 -0.35 11.70
C THR A 141 17.48 0.05 10.23
N GLY A 142 17.18 1.31 9.93
CA GLY A 142 17.16 1.83 8.57
C GLY A 142 18.52 1.82 7.91
N LEU A 143 19.55 2.31 8.63
CA LEU A 143 20.92 2.29 8.14
C LEU A 143 21.44 0.86 7.97
N TYR A 144 21.14 -0.05 8.91
CA TYR A 144 21.48 -1.46 8.78
C TYR A 144 20.89 -2.08 7.50
N ARG A 145 19.62 -1.79 7.18
CA ARG A 145 18.98 -2.28 5.95
C ARG A 145 19.67 -1.78 4.67
N VAL A 146 20.12 -0.52 4.65
CA VAL A 146 20.86 0.03 3.49
C VAL A 146 22.23 -0.61 3.35
N VAL A 147 22.96 -0.77 4.47
CA VAL A 147 24.27 -1.44 4.45
C VAL A 147 24.14 -2.87 3.97
N ARG A 148 23.14 -3.60 4.47
CA ARG A 148 22.86 -4.98 4.05
C ARG A 148 22.49 -5.05 2.57
N TRP A 149 21.58 -4.19 2.12
CA TRP A 149 21.23 -4.09 0.69
C TRP A 149 22.45 -3.89 -0.20
N TYR A 150 23.36 -2.98 0.16
CA TYR A 150 24.56 -2.72 -0.63
C TYR A 150 25.49 -3.94 -0.68
N ILE A 151 25.68 -4.64 0.45
CA ILE A 151 26.51 -5.85 0.53
C ILE A 151 25.91 -6.99 -0.30
N ASP A 152 24.57 -7.09 -0.33
CA ASP A 152 23.85 -8.14 -1.04
C ASP A 152 23.73 -7.88 -2.56
N LEU A 153 24.16 -6.71 -3.07
CA LEU A 153 24.14 -6.41 -4.52
C LEU A 153 25.18 -7.24 -5.30
N PRO A 154 24.86 -7.70 -6.51
CA PRO A 154 25.85 -8.26 -7.44
C PRO A 154 26.99 -7.27 -7.73
N PRO A 155 28.24 -7.74 -7.94
CA PRO A 155 29.39 -6.87 -8.22
C PRO A 155 29.17 -5.89 -9.39
N SER A 156 28.50 -6.35 -10.46
CA SER A 156 28.13 -5.52 -11.61
C SER A 156 27.25 -4.32 -11.24
N LEU A 157 26.35 -4.48 -10.26
CA LEU A 157 25.49 -3.40 -9.77
C LEU A 157 26.16 -2.55 -8.68
N GLN A 158 27.12 -3.10 -7.92
CA GLN A 158 27.82 -2.34 -6.86
C GLN A 158 28.59 -1.14 -7.43
N VAL A 159 29.30 -1.32 -8.56
CA VAL A 159 30.05 -0.23 -9.22
C VAL A 159 29.10 0.84 -9.77
N ALA A 160 27.90 0.44 -10.19
CA ALA A 160 26.84 1.33 -10.66
C ALA A 160 26.16 2.14 -9.53
N THR A 161 26.54 1.98 -8.26
CA THR A 161 26.01 2.81 -7.16
C THR A 161 26.72 4.18 -7.01
N TRP A 162 27.85 4.39 -7.68
CA TRP A 162 28.63 5.63 -7.63
C TRP A 162 28.14 6.64 -8.69
N PRO A 163 28.16 7.97 -8.45
CA PRO A 163 27.20 8.88 -9.06
C PRO A 163 27.56 9.21 -10.51
N SER A 164 27.00 8.43 -11.43
CA SER A 164 26.71 8.86 -12.80
C SER A 164 25.22 9.22 -12.90
N PRO A 165 24.86 10.48 -13.23
CA PRO A 165 23.46 10.88 -13.37
C PRO A 165 22.69 9.95 -14.33
N GLY A 166 21.55 9.41 -13.89
CA GLY A 166 20.67 8.56 -14.72
C GLY A 166 21.05 7.08 -14.82
N ARG A 167 22.24 6.66 -14.35
CA ARG A 167 22.70 5.26 -14.41
C ARG A 167 22.82 4.59 -13.03
N ALA A 168 22.57 5.35 -11.96
CA ALA A 168 22.89 4.92 -10.61
C ALA A 168 21.88 3.91 -10.05
N VAL A 169 22.37 2.76 -9.61
CA VAL A 169 21.61 1.83 -8.77
C VAL A 169 21.48 2.45 -7.38
N LEU A 170 20.28 2.89 -7.05
CA LEU A 170 20.03 3.65 -5.83
C LEU A 170 19.43 2.76 -4.73
N PRO A 171 19.70 3.07 -3.44
CA PRO A 171 19.17 2.28 -2.33
C PRO A 171 17.64 2.19 -2.38
N PRO A 172 17.07 1.07 -1.89
CA PRO A 172 15.64 0.89 -1.82
C PRO A 172 15.05 1.98 -0.93
N ARG A 173 13.83 2.43 -1.27
CA ARG A 173 13.11 3.43 -0.48
C ARG A 173 12.90 2.89 0.93
N LEU A 174 13.43 3.59 1.94
CA LEU A 174 13.27 3.15 3.32
C LEU A 174 11.83 3.33 3.80
N SER A 175 11.15 2.20 3.96
CA SER A 175 9.73 2.13 4.36
C SER A 175 9.56 1.49 5.75
N LEU A 176 10.40 1.90 6.72
CA LEU A 176 10.18 1.52 8.12
C LEU A 176 8.89 2.19 8.60
N LEU A 177 8.14 1.56 9.52
CA LEU A 177 6.83 2.06 9.98
C LEU A 177 5.72 2.05 8.90
N GLY A 178 5.77 1.11 7.96
CA GLY A 178 4.69 0.80 7.02
C GLY A 178 4.84 1.46 5.66
N ASN A 179 5.23 2.74 5.58
CA ASN A 179 5.53 3.41 4.31
C ASN A 179 6.61 4.50 4.49
N PRO A 180 7.27 4.97 3.41
CA PRO A 180 8.39 5.90 3.53
C PRO A 180 7.96 7.30 4.01
N ASN A 181 6.75 7.75 3.67
CA ASN A 181 6.26 9.06 4.10
C ASN A 181 5.90 9.09 5.59
N THR A 182 5.43 7.98 6.16
CA THR A 182 5.15 7.81 7.58
C THR A 182 6.45 7.88 8.37
N LEU A 183 7.51 7.19 7.92
CA LEU A 183 8.84 7.32 8.53
C LEU A 183 9.34 8.77 8.47
N ALA A 184 9.22 9.41 7.32
CA ALA A 184 9.65 10.79 7.15
C ALA A 184 8.85 11.76 8.06
N ALA A 185 7.53 11.62 8.14
CA ALA A 185 6.67 12.42 9.01
C ALA A 185 7.00 12.21 10.50
N TYR A 186 7.29 10.96 10.90
CA TYR A 186 7.75 10.64 12.25
C TYR A 186 9.08 11.35 12.56
N LEU A 187 10.06 11.28 11.65
CA LEU A 187 11.35 11.96 11.82
C LEU A 187 11.20 13.49 11.84
N VAL A 188 10.29 14.07 11.05
CA VAL A 188 9.99 15.52 11.09
C VAL A 188 9.44 15.95 12.45
N LEU A 189 8.63 15.12 13.11
CA LEU A 189 8.13 15.38 14.46
C LEU A 189 9.23 15.24 15.54
N VAL A 190 10.15 14.29 15.38
CA VAL A 190 11.10 13.90 16.45
C VAL A 190 12.47 14.59 16.35
N LEU A 191 12.97 14.92 15.15
CA LEU A 191 14.28 15.57 14.98
C LEU A 191 14.41 16.90 15.75
N PRO A 192 13.39 17.78 15.80
CA PRO A 192 13.45 18.98 16.64
C PRO A 192 13.59 18.67 18.13
N LEU A 193 12.95 17.61 18.63
CA LEU A 193 13.11 17.17 20.02
C LEU A 193 14.53 16.66 20.30
N GLY A 194 15.11 15.94 19.33
CA GLY A 194 16.50 15.50 19.39
C GLY A 194 17.48 16.67 19.44
N ALA A 195 17.26 17.70 18.62
CA ALA A 195 18.07 18.92 18.62
C ALA A 195 17.96 19.68 19.94
N TYR A 196 16.76 19.75 20.53
CA TYR A 196 16.56 20.30 21.88
C TYR A 196 17.36 19.53 22.94
N ARG A 197 17.28 18.19 22.95
CA ARG A 197 18.02 17.36 23.92
C ARG A 197 19.53 17.46 23.73
N TRP A 198 20.00 17.42 22.49
CA TRP A 198 21.42 17.60 22.17
C TRP A 198 21.99 18.90 22.74
N GLY A 199 21.25 20.01 22.62
CA GLY A 199 21.62 21.30 23.19
C GLY A 199 21.72 21.34 24.73
N LYS A 200 21.20 20.33 25.43
CA LYS A 200 21.30 20.19 26.89
C LYS A 200 22.47 19.31 27.34
N ILE A 201 23.08 18.53 26.45
CA ILE A 201 24.18 17.63 26.79
C ILE A 201 25.45 18.44 27.04
N ARG A 202 26.09 18.21 28.20
CA ARG A 202 27.31 18.93 28.61
C ARG A 202 28.59 18.13 28.38
N THR A 203 28.51 16.80 28.29
CA THR A 203 29.67 15.92 28.10
C THR A 203 30.06 15.85 26.62
N THR A 204 31.36 15.93 26.30
CA THR A 204 31.85 15.84 24.91
C THR A 204 31.44 14.53 24.22
N PRO A 205 31.61 13.34 24.83
CA PRO A 205 31.17 12.09 24.21
C PRO A 205 29.67 12.06 23.95
N GLY A 206 28.86 12.55 24.90
CA GLY A 206 27.41 12.64 24.73
C GLY A 206 27.00 13.61 23.62
N ARG A 207 27.71 14.73 23.46
CA ARG A 207 27.47 15.68 22.36
C ARG A 207 27.82 15.08 21.00
N MET A 208 28.90 14.31 20.91
CA MET A 208 29.28 13.61 19.68
C MET A 208 28.24 12.54 19.32
N LEU A 209 27.83 11.70 20.28
CA LEU A 209 26.80 10.68 20.09
C LEU A 209 25.46 11.29 19.68
N GLY A 210 25.04 12.38 20.33
CA GLY A 210 23.80 13.07 19.95
C GLY A 210 23.88 13.74 18.57
N ALA A 211 25.04 14.26 18.17
CA ALA A 211 25.24 14.79 16.82
C ALA A 211 25.19 13.68 15.76
N LEU A 212 25.85 12.54 16.01
CA LEU A 212 25.77 11.35 15.16
C LEU A 212 24.34 10.86 15.01
N GLY A 213 23.56 10.83 16.10
CA GLY A 213 22.14 10.46 16.06
C GLY A 213 21.29 11.41 15.20
N LEU A 214 21.54 12.72 15.26
CA LEU A 214 20.86 13.70 14.40
C LEU A 214 21.25 13.56 12.93
N ILE A 215 22.54 13.34 12.64
CA ILE A 215 23.03 13.09 11.28
C ILE A 215 22.41 11.80 10.73
N ALA A 216 22.39 10.73 11.51
CA ALA A 216 21.74 9.48 11.14
C ALA A 216 20.24 9.68 10.86
N GLY A 217 19.53 10.45 11.70
CA GLY A 217 18.12 10.76 11.47
C GLY A 217 17.87 11.59 10.21
N LEU A 218 18.74 12.54 9.89
CA LEU A 218 18.67 13.29 8.63
C LEU A 218 18.97 12.39 7.42
N ALA A 219 19.98 11.53 7.52
CA ALA A 219 20.33 10.58 6.46
C ALA A 219 19.17 9.61 6.19
N VAL A 220 18.57 9.03 7.24
CA VAL A 220 17.40 8.14 7.10
C VAL A 220 16.20 8.88 6.54
N LEU A 221 15.96 10.14 6.94
CA LEU A 221 14.91 10.97 6.34
C LEU A 221 15.13 11.15 4.83
N LEU A 222 16.36 11.41 4.38
CA LEU A 222 16.66 11.53 2.95
C LEU A 222 16.52 10.18 2.21
N LEU A 223 16.92 9.09 2.85
CA LEU A 223 16.80 7.72 2.31
C LEU A 223 15.34 7.22 2.24
N THR A 224 14.39 7.88 2.92
CA THR A 224 12.96 7.66 2.67
C THR A 224 12.55 8.07 1.26
N GLN A 225 13.30 9.01 0.66
CA GLN A 225 12.99 9.66 -0.62
C GLN A 225 11.63 10.36 -0.63
N SER A 226 11.10 10.71 0.55
CA SER A 226 9.86 11.45 0.70
C SER A 226 10.08 12.94 0.43
N ARG A 227 9.60 13.43 -0.72
CA ARG A 227 9.60 14.86 -1.05
C ARG A 227 8.85 15.68 0.00
N GLY A 228 7.70 15.19 0.45
CA GLY A 228 6.93 15.78 1.54
C GLY A 228 7.71 15.84 2.86
N GLY A 229 8.49 14.80 3.16
CA GLY A 229 9.39 14.76 4.32
C GLY A 229 10.45 15.85 4.31
N VAL A 230 11.09 16.09 3.16
CA VAL A 230 12.09 17.16 2.99
C VAL A 230 11.45 18.54 3.16
N VAL A 231 10.28 18.78 2.55
CA VAL A 231 9.55 20.04 2.68
C VAL A 231 9.02 20.24 4.11
N GLY A 232 8.60 19.16 4.79
CA GLY A 232 8.23 19.18 6.21
C GLY A 232 9.42 19.52 7.12
N LEU A 233 10.59 18.93 6.88
CA LEU A 233 11.81 19.26 7.62
C LEU A 233 12.20 20.73 7.44
N LEU A 234 12.07 21.25 6.22
CA LEU A 234 12.23 22.68 5.92
C LEU A 234 11.27 23.55 6.74
N GLY A 235 9.99 23.20 6.75
CA GLY A 235 8.96 23.88 7.55
C GLY A 235 9.31 23.89 9.04
N ALA A 236 9.79 22.77 9.58
CA ALA A 236 10.25 22.67 10.97
C ALA A 236 11.46 23.56 11.24
N ALA A 237 12.48 23.50 10.38
CA ALA A 237 13.70 24.28 10.53
C ALA A 237 13.45 25.79 10.47
N LEU A 238 12.68 26.25 9.48
CA LEU A 238 12.30 27.66 9.33
C LEU A 238 11.50 28.16 10.54
N THR A 239 10.57 27.36 11.05
CA THR A 239 9.79 27.68 12.24
C THR A 239 10.68 27.78 13.48
N GLY A 240 11.62 26.84 13.65
CA GLY A 240 12.61 26.87 14.72
C GLY A 240 13.47 28.14 14.68
N LEU A 241 14.03 28.47 13.53
CA LEU A 241 14.84 29.69 13.32
C LEU A 241 14.03 30.97 13.55
N TRP A 242 12.80 31.01 13.04
CA TRP A 242 11.89 32.15 13.20
C TRP A 242 11.52 32.37 14.68
N SER A 243 11.33 31.29 15.44
CA SER A 243 11.03 31.36 16.88
C SER A 243 12.22 31.93 17.69
N MET A 244 13.44 31.75 17.19
CA MET A 244 14.68 32.24 17.80
C MET A 244 15.19 33.55 17.18
N ARG A 245 14.46 34.16 16.24
CA ARG A 245 14.95 35.28 15.41
C ARG A 245 15.40 36.51 16.18
N ARG A 246 14.87 36.72 17.39
CA ARG A 246 15.24 37.85 18.26
C ARG A 246 16.49 37.57 19.11
N GLN A 247 16.93 36.31 19.18
CA GLN A 247 18.00 35.83 20.06
C GLN A 247 19.29 35.45 19.31
N ILE A 248 19.20 35.22 18.00
CA ILE A 248 20.33 34.81 17.14
C ILE A 248 20.84 36.01 16.33
N GLY A 249 22.16 36.21 16.30
CA GLY A 249 22.80 37.29 15.51
C GLY A 249 22.71 37.08 14.00
N ARG A 250 22.89 38.14 13.18
CA ARG A 250 22.79 38.07 11.71
C ARG A 250 23.70 37.00 11.08
N ARG A 251 24.94 36.85 11.58
CA ARG A 251 25.90 35.83 11.09
C ARG A 251 25.43 34.40 11.36
N GLN A 252 24.94 34.12 12.56
CA GLN A 252 24.44 32.79 12.93
C GLN A 252 23.18 32.43 12.13
N LYS A 253 22.30 33.40 11.84
CA LYS A 253 21.16 33.20 10.93
C LYS A 253 21.62 32.82 9.51
N ALA A 254 22.62 33.51 8.97
CA ALA A 254 23.16 33.22 7.65
C ALA A 254 23.78 31.81 7.58
N VAL A 255 24.53 31.40 8.61
CA VAL A 255 25.11 30.04 8.69
C VAL A 255 24.02 28.97 8.77
N LEU A 256 23.02 29.14 9.64
CA LEU A 256 21.92 28.18 9.78
C LEU A 256 21.06 28.09 8.51
N PHE A 257 20.85 29.23 7.84
CA PHE A 257 20.16 29.28 6.56
C PHE A 257 20.97 28.63 5.43
N GLY A 258 22.29 28.84 5.39
CA GLY A 258 23.18 28.18 4.44
C GLY A 258 23.22 26.66 4.63
N LEU A 259 23.31 26.17 5.87
CA LEU A 259 23.25 24.73 6.18
C LEU A 259 21.91 24.12 5.79
N LEU A 260 20.81 24.86 6.00
CA LEU A 260 19.48 24.43 5.56
C LEU A 260 19.40 24.33 4.03
N LEU A 261 19.87 25.35 3.30
CA LEU A 261 19.92 25.33 1.83
C LEU A 261 20.78 24.18 1.31
N LEU A 262 21.91 23.89 1.95
CA LEU A 262 22.78 22.77 1.55
C LEU A 262 22.09 21.42 1.75
N ALA A 263 21.38 21.23 2.87
CA ALA A 263 20.61 20.01 3.13
C ALA A 263 19.46 19.84 2.12
N VAL A 264 18.80 20.93 1.74
CA VAL A 264 17.75 20.93 0.71
C VAL A 264 18.31 20.65 -0.67
N ALA A 265 19.43 21.28 -1.02
CA ALA A 265 20.11 21.06 -2.29
C ALA A 265 20.60 19.62 -2.41
N GLY A 266 21.16 19.05 -1.34
CA GLY A 266 21.53 17.64 -1.27
C GLY A 266 20.33 16.71 -1.42
N GLY A 267 19.22 16.99 -0.73
CA GLY A 267 17.97 16.25 -0.90
C GLY A 267 17.38 16.38 -2.32
N GLY A 268 17.41 17.58 -2.88
CA GLY A 268 16.96 17.87 -4.25
C GLY A 268 17.79 17.14 -5.30
N LEU A 269 19.11 17.05 -5.11
CA LEU A 269 20.00 16.30 -5.99
C LEU A 269 19.70 14.80 -5.97
N VAL A 270 19.48 14.22 -4.79
CA VAL A 270 19.06 12.81 -4.63
C VAL A 270 17.72 12.55 -5.32
N LEU A 271 16.79 13.51 -5.25
CA LEU A 271 15.48 13.42 -5.91
C LEU A 271 15.57 13.58 -7.44
N LEU A 272 16.50 14.41 -7.94
CA LEU A 272 16.73 14.62 -9.38
C LEU A 272 17.40 13.40 -10.05
N GLN A 273 18.25 12.67 -9.33
CA GLN A 273 18.97 11.49 -9.88
C GLN A 273 18.06 10.28 -10.19
N ARG A 274 16.82 10.22 -9.68
CA ARG A 274 15.81 9.20 -10.05
C ARG A 274 14.84 9.65 -11.16
N GLY A 275 15.14 10.77 -11.82
CA GLY A 275 14.27 11.35 -12.83
C GLY A 275 13.16 12.18 -12.20
N PHE A 276 13.15 13.47 -12.50
CA PHE A 276 11.90 14.22 -12.55
C PHE A 276 11.23 13.77 -13.84
N ASN A 277 10.35 12.78 -13.77
CA ASN A 277 9.56 12.37 -14.93
C ASN A 277 8.14 12.90 -14.72
N PRO A 278 7.75 14.05 -15.31
CA PRO A 278 6.46 14.72 -15.07
C PRO A 278 5.22 13.93 -15.51
N GLY A 279 5.38 12.68 -15.99
CA GLY A 279 4.30 11.74 -16.32
C GLY A 279 4.59 10.30 -15.93
N ALA A 280 5.58 10.04 -15.07
CA ALA A 280 5.82 8.70 -14.53
C ALA A 280 6.15 8.79 -13.04
N GLY A 281 5.17 8.47 -12.19
CA GLY A 281 5.33 8.38 -10.73
C GLY A 281 4.35 9.22 -9.93
N SER A 282 4.41 9.07 -8.60
CA SER A 282 3.47 9.53 -7.56
C SER A 282 2.86 10.94 -7.65
N ASP A 283 3.32 11.82 -8.54
CA ASP A 283 2.80 13.17 -8.73
C ASP A 283 1.49 13.16 -9.53
N GLU A 284 1.37 12.36 -10.59
CA GLU A 284 0.12 12.23 -11.36
C GLU A 284 -1.00 11.61 -10.51
N VAL A 285 -0.63 10.60 -9.71
CA VAL A 285 -1.49 10.00 -8.67
C VAL A 285 -2.06 11.06 -7.73
N ARG A 286 -1.22 11.98 -7.22
CA ARG A 286 -1.66 13.06 -6.32
C ARG A 286 -2.60 14.04 -7.02
N LEU A 287 -2.27 14.45 -8.25
CA LEU A 287 -3.09 15.39 -9.01
C LEU A 287 -4.49 14.83 -9.24
N GLU A 288 -4.59 13.54 -9.56
CA GLU A 288 -5.87 12.86 -9.76
C GLU A 288 -6.65 12.72 -8.44
N CYS A 289 -5.99 12.33 -7.35
CA CYS A 289 -6.59 12.32 -6.01
C CYS A 289 -7.11 13.71 -5.59
N TRP A 290 -6.37 14.79 -5.89
CA TRP A 290 -6.78 16.16 -5.57
C TRP A 290 -7.97 16.60 -6.43
N ARG A 291 -7.96 16.25 -7.73
CA ARG A 291 -9.09 16.49 -8.64
C ARG A 291 -10.35 15.83 -8.07
N VAL A 292 -10.27 14.57 -7.66
CA VAL A 292 -11.40 13.88 -7.05
C VAL A 292 -11.84 14.53 -5.74
N ALA A 293 -10.91 14.95 -4.87
CA ALA A 293 -11.25 15.68 -3.65
C ALA A 293 -12.05 16.97 -3.95
N PHE A 294 -11.67 17.72 -5.00
CA PHE A 294 -12.43 18.89 -5.45
C PHE A 294 -13.81 18.53 -6.04
N VAL A 295 -13.92 17.41 -6.78
CA VAL A 295 -15.21 16.92 -7.29
C VAL A 295 -16.14 16.57 -6.14
N VAL A 296 -15.66 15.84 -5.14
CA VAL A 296 -16.43 15.48 -3.94
C VAL A 296 -16.85 16.74 -3.18
N MET A 297 -15.93 17.70 -2.97
CA MET A 297 -16.23 18.96 -2.31
C MET A 297 -17.30 19.78 -3.05
N ARG A 298 -17.29 19.79 -4.38
CA ARG A 298 -18.34 20.48 -5.17
C ARG A 298 -19.71 19.81 -5.04
N LYS A 299 -19.76 18.49 -4.95
CA LYS A 299 -21.01 17.73 -4.75
C LYS A 299 -21.53 17.83 -3.31
N HIS A 300 -20.63 17.89 -2.33
CA HIS A 300 -20.97 17.91 -0.90
C HIS A 300 -20.29 19.10 -0.18
N PRO A 301 -20.64 20.36 -0.50
CA PRO A 301 -19.85 21.52 -0.09
C PRO A 301 -19.86 21.81 1.41
N LEU A 302 -20.96 21.50 2.12
CA LEU A 302 -21.09 21.84 3.54
C LEU A 302 -20.50 20.79 4.47
N LEU A 303 -20.89 19.52 4.26
CA LEU A 303 -20.58 18.41 5.16
C LEU A 303 -19.66 17.34 4.55
N GLY A 304 -19.29 17.45 3.27
CA GLY A 304 -18.46 16.44 2.60
C GLY A 304 -19.20 15.12 2.37
N SER A 305 -18.48 14.12 1.86
CA SER A 305 -19.03 12.78 1.62
C SER A 305 -19.14 11.92 2.89
N GLY A 306 -18.54 12.35 4.00
CA GLY A 306 -18.45 11.62 5.28
C GLY A 306 -17.01 11.25 5.66
N PRO A 307 -16.64 11.28 6.96
CA PRO A 307 -15.34 10.80 7.43
C PRO A 307 -15.03 9.37 6.95
N GLY A 308 -13.81 9.12 6.47
CA GLY A 308 -13.35 7.81 5.97
C GLY A 308 -13.97 7.32 4.66
N THR A 309 -14.77 8.13 3.96
CA THR A 309 -15.42 7.71 2.70
C THR A 309 -14.61 8.04 1.45
N PHE A 310 -13.47 8.76 1.59
CA PHE A 310 -12.74 9.22 0.42
C PHE A 310 -12.31 8.09 -0.51
N GLY A 311 -11.90 6.92 0.01
CA GLY A 311 -11.54 5.77 -0.83
C GLY A 311 -12.66 5.29 -1.76
N GLN A 312 -13.92 5.29 -1.29
CA GLN A 312 -15.08 4.97 -2.14
C GLN A 312 -15.31 6.03 -3.22
N GLN A 313 -15.16 7.30 -2.85
CA GLN A 313 -15.32 8.41 -3.79
C GLN A 313 -14.21 8.45 -4.83
N LEU A 314 -12.99 8.04 -4.45
CA LEU A 314 -11.86 7.90 -5.35
C LEU A 314 -12.19 6.91 -6.45
N ILE A 315 -12.65 5.71 -6.10
CA ILE A 315 -13.04 4.69 -7.09
C ILE A 315 -14.17 5.19 -8.01
N ARG A 316 -15.17 5.87 -7.45
CA ARG A 316 -16.32 6.36 -8.22
C ARG A 316 -15.99 7.49 -9.20
N TYR A 317 -15.00 8.32 -8.89
CA TYR A 317 -14.74 9.54 -9.67
C TYR A 317 -13.36 9.59 -10.32
N ARG A 318 -12.43 8.68 -10.00
CA ARG A 318 -11.10 8.65 -10.62
C ARG A 318 -11.19 8.36 -12.11
N ASP A 319 -10.20 8.85 -12.84
CA ASP A 319 -9.87 8.35 -14.17
C ASP A 319 -9.03 7.06 -14.02
N PRO A 320 -9.58 5.88 -14.34
CA PRO A 320 -8.89 4.60 -14.19
C PRO A 320 -7.64 4.47 -15.08
N LEU A 321 -7.55 5.22 -16.19
CA LEU A 321 -6.37 5.22 -17.06
C LEU A 321 -5.21 6.01 -16.44
N ARG A 322 -5.49 7.03 -15.63
CA ARG A 322 -4.49 7.83 -14.92
C ARG A 322 -4.10 7.26 -13.57
N LEU A 323 -5.04 6.58 -12.91
CA LEU A 323 -4.88 6.09 -11.55
C LEU A 323 -5.45 4.69 -11.40
N ARG A 324 -4.59 3.68 -11.57
CA ARG A 324 -4.93 2.28 -11.30
C ARG A 324 -4.89 1.95 -9.81
N GLU A 325 -3.92 2.51 -9.09
CA GLU A 325 -3.78 2.31 -7.64
C GLU A 325 -4.93 2.92 -6.83
N GLU A 326 -5.27 2.31 -5.71
CA GLU A 326 -6.31 2.80 -4.80
C GLU A 326 -5.71 3.39 -3.53
N PHE A 327 -6.37 4.42 -3.01
CA PHE A 327 -5.96 5.10 -1.79
C PHE A 327 -7.17 5.44 -0.94
N ALA A 328 -7.00 5.35 0.38
CA ALA A 328 -8.04 5.78 1.33
C ALA A 328 -8.11 7.31 1.53
N HIS A 329 -7.18 8.09 0.95
CA HIS A 329 -7.05 9.52 1.21
C HIS A 329 -6.47 10.28 0.02
N ALA A 330 -6.66 11.60 0.01
CA ALA A 330 -6.31 12.48 -1.11
C ALA A 330 -4.82 12.87 -1.16
N HIS A 331 -3.92 12.12 -0.52
CA HIS A 331 -2.52 12.53 -0.28
C HIS A 331 -2.37 13.99 0.16
N SER A 332 -3.26 14.42 1.05
CA SER A 332 -3.23 15.73 1.70
C SER A 332 -4.21 15.68 2.86
N MET A 333 -3.74 15.95 4.08
CA MET A 333 -4.60 15.99 5.27
C MET A 333 -5.76 16.97 5.07
N TYR A 334 -5.46 18.12 4.47
CA TYR A 334 -6.44 19.21 4.30
C TYR A 334 -7.48 18.88 3.24
N LEU A 335 -7.07 18.35 2.08
CA LEU A 335 -8.02 17.98 1.03
C LEU A 335 -8.86 16.77 1.43
N THR A 336 -8.26 15.79 2.12
CA THR A 336 -9.00 14.64 2.65
C THR A 336 -10.06 15.11 3.63
N LEU A 337 -9.69 15.90 4.64
CA LEU A 337 -10.64 16.46 5.61
C LEU A 337 -11.73 17.30 4.97
N THR A 338 -11.39 18.09 3.95
CA THR A 338 -12.38 18.95 3.28
C THR A 338 -13.31 18.15 2.36
N ALA A 339 -12.81 17.12 1.69
CA ALA A 339 -13.65 16.21 0.90
C ALA A 339 -14.61 15.42 1.79
N GLU A 340 -14.14 14.98 2.97
CA GLU A 340 -14.92 14.13 3.87
C GLU A 340 -15.85 14.90 4.80
N MET A 341 -15.47 16.10 5.26
CA MET A 341 -16.26 16.89 6.23
C MET A 341 -16.73 18.25 5.69
N GLY A 342 -16.45 18.56 4.42
CA GLY A 342 -16.88 19.77 3.74
C GLY A 342 -16.27 21.05 4.30
N GLY A 343 -16.86 22.18 3.91
CA GLY A 343 -16.47 23.51 4.36
C GLY A 343 -16.61 23.71 5.88
N LEU A 344 -17.60 23.07 6.53
CA LEU A 344 -17.74 23.12 7.98
C LEU A 344 -16.58 22.42 8.68
N GLY A 345 -16.10 21.29 8.13
CA GLY A 345 -14.91 20.62 8.63
C GLY A 345 -13.66 21.49 8.51
N LEU A 346 -13.47 22.13 7.35
CA LEU A 346 -12.37 23.06 7.13
C LEU A 346 -12.40 24.24 8.12
N LEU A 347 -13.58 24.81 8.38
CA LEU A 347 -13.76 25.87 9.36
C LEU A 347 -13.44 25.41 10.79
N ALA A 348 -13.88 24.21 11.18
CA ALA A 348 -13.58 23.65 12.50
C ALA A 348 -12.08 23.41 12.71
N VAL A 349 -11.39 22.87 11.69
CA VAL A 349 -9.93 22.68 11.72
C VAL A 349 -9.19 24.02 11.72
N GLY A 350 -9.64 24.98 10.93
CA GLY A 350 -9.11 26.35 10.93
C GLY A 350 -9.27 27.03 12.29
N TRP A 351 -10.41 26.84 12.95
CA TRP A 351 -10.64 27.34 14.31
C TRP A 351 -9.72 26.67 15.33
N LEU A 352 -9.54 25.34 15.26
CA LEU A 352 -8.62 24.61 16.11
C LEU A 352 -7.18 25.12 15.96
N ALA A 353 -6.70 25.25 14.73
CA ALA A 353 -5.36 25.77 14.45
C ALA A 353 -5.21 27.23 14.92
N GLY A 354 -6.21 28.08 14.67
CA GLY A 354 -6.23 29.48 15.11
C GLY A 354 -6.20 29.61 16.64
N ALA A 355 -7.01 28.83 17.35
CA ALA A 355 -7.05 28.81 18.81
C ALA A 355 -5.72 28.32 19.40
N PHE A 356 -5.09 27.31 18.80
CA PHE A 356 -3.77 26.84 19.19
C PHE A 356 -2.73 27.95 19.02
N LEU A 357 -2.66 28.59 17.85
CA LEU A 357 -1.73 29.69 17.57
C LEU A 357 -1.93 30.90 18.50
N LEU A 358 -3.19 31.24 18.83
CA LEU A 358 -3.51 32.29 19.79
C LEU A 358 -3.03 31.93 21.21
N ALA A 359 -3.16 30.68 21.63
CA ALA A 359 -2.62 30.19 22.90
C ALA A 359 -1.09 30.35 22.97
N LEU A 360 -0.38 30.12 21.86
CA LEU A 360 1.07 30.33 21.79
C LEU A 360 1.48 31.80 21.90
N ARG A 361 0.64 32.73 21.42
CA ARG A 361 0.92 34.18 21.49
C ARG A 361 0.67 34.77 22.87
N ARG A 362 -0.23 34.18 23.66
CA ARG A 362 -0.64 34.68 24.99
C ARG A 362 0.33 34.36 26.12
N SER A 363 1.33 33.52 25.87
CA SER A 363 2.39 33.20 26.83
C SER A 363 3.75 33.37 26.21
N ASP A 364 4.67 34.00 26.95
CA ASP A 364 6.07 34.02 26.55
C ASP A 364 6.71 32.64 26.64
N SER A 365 7.81 32.49 25.90
CA SER A 365 8.64 31.28 25.93
C SER A 365 9.31 31.21 27.32
N PRO A 366 9.29 30.05 28.01
CA PRO A 366 9.82 29.94 29.37
C PRO A 366 11.34 30.03 29.48
N GLY A 367 12.06 30.33 28.39
CA GLY A 367 13.53 30.42 28.40
C GLY A 367 14.14 30.98 27.12
N HIS A 368 15.46 31.15 27.17
CA HIS A 368 16.30 31.56 26.04
C HIS A 368 16.81 30.35 25.25
N GLY A 369 17.02 30.52 23.95
CA GLY A 369 17.53 29.48 23.04
C GLY A 369 16.44 28.55 22.49
N PHE A 370 16.84 27.40 21.96
CA PHE A 370 15.91 26.41 21.43
C PHE A 370 15.32 25.59 22.59
N THR A 371 14.17 26.00 23.11
CA THR A 371 13.47 25.39 24.25
C THR A 371 12.53 24.25 23.81
N LEU A 372 12.05 23.44 24.76
CA LEU A 372 11.19 22.29 24.47
C LEU A 372 9.89 22.67 23.73
N ASP A 373 9.27 23.79 24.09
CA ASP A 373 8.09 24.30 23.41
C ASP A 373 8.40 24.73 21.97
N ARG A 374 9.57 25.34 21.71
CA ARG A 374 9.99 25.73 20.34
C ARG A 374 10.29 24.50 19.48
N ALA A 375 10.91 23.47 20.06
CA ALA A 375 11.09 22.19 19.40
C ALA A 375 9.74 21.54 19.06
N GLY A 376 8.79 21.60 20.01
CA GLY A 376 7.43 21.10 19.81
C GLY A 376 6.69 21.81 18.67
N ILE A 377 6.73 23.14 18.66
CA ILE A 377 6.12 23.98 17.62
C ILE A 377 6.80 23.73 16.26
N ALA A 378 8.12 23.59 16.22
CA ALA A 378 8.84 23.28 14.98
C ALA A 378 8.41 21.92 14.41
N GLY A 379 8.35 20.87 15.22
CA GLY A 379 7.88 19.55 14.79
C GLY A 379 6.44 19.57 14.26
N LEU A 380 5.53 20.22 14.98
CA LEU A 380 4.12 20.36 14.56
C LEU A 380 3.99 21.17 13.27
N ALA A 381 4.75 22.25 13.10
CA ALA A 381 4.74 23.04 11.88
C ALA A 381 5.28 22.23 10.69
N GLY A 382 6.37 21.49 10.88
CA GLY A 382 6.90 20.61 9.84
C GLY A 382 5.92 19.51 9.44
N TRP A 383 5.24 18.89 10.41
CA TRP A 383 4.20 17.90 10.15
C TRP A 383 2.99 18.51 9.42
N GLY A 384 2.55 19.70 9.81
CA GLY A 384 1.49 20.43 9.10
C GLY A 384 1.86 20.76 7.65
N VAL A 385 3.12 21.14 7.40
CA VAL A 385 3.64 21.39 6.05
C VAL A 385 3.73 20.10 5.23
N HIS A 386 4.24 19.01 5.81
CA HIS A 386 4.24 17.69 5.15
C HIS A 386 2.81 17.25 4.80
N GLY A 387 1.85 17.52 5.69
CA GLY A 387 0.43 17.24 5.50
C GLY A 387 -0.24 17.94 4.31
N LEU A 388 0.43 18.89 3.64
CA LEU A 388 -0.06 19.48 2.40
C LEU A 388 -0.05 18.46 1.25
N VAL A 389 0.91 17.54 1.27
CA VAL A 389 1.19 16.57 0.19
C VAL A 389 1.12 15.11 0.64
N ASP A 390 0.66 14.86 1.86
CA ASP A 390 0.27 13.53 2.33
C ASP A 390 -0.76 13.57 3.48
N SER A 391 -1.34 12.42 3.83
CA SER A 391 -2.27 12.29 4.96
C SER A 391 -1.71 11.40 6.08
N PHE A 392 -1.82 11.84 7.34
CA PHE A 392 -1.30 11.12 8.51
C PHE A 392 -2.32 10.98 9.65
N LEU A 393 -3.55 11.47 9.47
CA LEU A 393 -4.55 11.52 10.54
C LEU A 393 -5.06 10.12 10.90
N ASP A 394 -5.14 9.25 9.92
CA ASP A 394 -5.48 7.84 10.04
C ASP A 394 -4.31 6.99 10.58
N LYS A 395 -3.11 7.56 10.74
CA LYS A 395 -1.89 6.88 11.21
C LYS A 395 -1.63 7.20 12.68
N PRO A 396 -2.01 6.33 13.64
CA PRO A 396 -1.81 6.60 15.06
C PRO A 396 -0.33 6.77 15.44
N THR A 397 0.58 6.05 14.77
CA THR A 397 2.04 6.26 14.89
C THR A 397 2.42 7.74 14.71
N ILE A 398 1.71 8.51 13.88
CA ILE A 398 2.02 9.92 13.64
C ILE A 398 1.13 10.83 14.49
N SER A 399 -0.18 10.59 14.47
CA SER A 399 -1.14 11.47 15.17
C SER A 399 -0.93 11.48 16.69
N LEU A 400 -0.59 10.36 17.33
CA LEU A 400 -0.28 10.34 18.76
C LEU A 400 0.98 11.14 19.13
N HIS A 401 2.00 11.14 18.25
CA HIS A 401 3.20 11.95 18.47
C HIS A 401 2.89 13.44 18.28
N ALA A 402 2.07 13.79 17.29
CA ALA A 402 1.57 15.16 17.12
C ALA A 402 0.74 15.60 18.35
N PHE A 403 -0.14 14.74 18.88
CA PHE A 403 -0.91 15.04 20.10
C PHE A 403 -0.01 15.20 21.32
N LEU A 404 1.02 14.36 21.47
CA LEU A 404 2.03 14.49 22.52
C LEU A 404 2.77 15.83 22.42
N LEU A 405 3.22 16.22 21.22
CA LEU A 405 3.88 17.51 20.98
C LEU A 405 2.95 18.69 21.30
N ALA A 406 1.69 18.64 20.88
CA ALA A 406 0.69 19.67 21.20
C ALA A 406 0.46 19.78 22.72
N ALA A 407 0.30 18.64 23.41
CA ALA A 407 0.14 18.58 24.86
C ALA A 407 1.36 19.12 25.60
N LEU A 408 2.57 18.77 25.16
CA LEU A 408 3.83 19.29 25.70
C LEU A 408 3.90 20.82 25.54
N VAL A 409 3.62 21.34 24.35
CA VAL A 409 3.70 22.77 24.05
C VAL A 409 2.73 23.56 24.94
N LEU A 410 1.47 23.15 25.00
CA LEU A 410 0.45 23.83 25.82
C LEU A 410 0.80 23.79 27.31
N THR A 411 1.30 22.64 27.79
CA THR A 411 1.67 22.48 29.21
C THR A 411 2.88 23.34 29.57
N VAL A 412 3.91 23.37 28.72
CA VAL A 412 5.14 24.16 28.95
C VAL A 412 4.89 25.67 28.84
N ARG A 413 3.93 26.09 28.01
CA ARG A 413 3.45 27.48 27.89
C ARG A 413 2.40 27.87 28.94
N GLY A 414 2.16 27.04 29.95
CA GLY A 414 1.21 27.33 31.02
C GLY A 414 -0.23 27.53 30.54
N GLN A 415 -0.59 27.00 29.37
CA GLN A 415 -1.93 27.12 28.77
C GLN A 415 -2.90 26.03 29.28
N VAL A 416 -2.44 25.15 30.17
CA VAL A 416 -3.24 24.07 30.73
C VAL A 416 -3.53 24.39 32.18
N SER A 417 -4.81 24.43 32.54
CA SER A 417 -5.23 24.54 33.94
C SER A 417 -5.92 23.26 34.38
N HIS A 418 -5.54 22.74 35.55
CA HIS A 418 -6.18 21.59 36.15
C HIS A 418 -7.09 22.08 37.27
N ARG A 419 -8.39 21.81 37.17
CA ARG A 419 -9.40 22.24 38.14
C ARG A 419 -10.38 21.09 38.40
N PRO A 420 -10.88 20.93 39.64
CA PRO A 420 -11.91 19.94 39.93
C PRO A 420 -13.18 20.24 39.13
N SER A 421 -13.65 19.26 38.37
CA SER A 421 -14.87 19.34 37.57
C SER A 421 -15.51 17.95 37.46
N LEU A 422 -16.44 17.66 38.36
CA LEU A 422 -17.21 16.42 38.34
C LEU A 422 -17.99 16.26 37.04
N ARG A 423 -18.59 17.35 36.52
CA ARG A 423 -19.32 17.35 35.25
C ARG A 423 -18.41 16.92 34.09
N ARG A 424 -17.20 17.47 33.99
CA ARG A 424 -16.27 17.12 32.89
C ARG A 424 -15.73 15.70 33.03
N THR A 425 -15.44 15.27 34.24
CA THR A 425 -15.01 13.89 34.52
C THR A 425 -16.13 12.89 34.19
N LEU A 426 -17.37 13.21 34.52
CA LEU A 426 -18.55 12.44 34.13
C LEU A 426 -18.71 12.38 32.62
N VAL A 427 -18.61 13.51 31.91
CA VAL A 427 -18.68 13.54 30.43
C VAL A 427 -17.58 12.68 29.81
N LEU A 428 -16.32 12.81 30.25
CA LEU A 428 -15.21 11.98 29.77
C LEU A 428 -15.46 10.50 30.03
N THR A 429 -16.04 10.15 31.18
CA THR A 429 -16.40 8.78 31.53
C THR A 429 -17.50 8.25 30.61
N LEU A 430 -18.59 8.99 30.42
CA LEU A 430 -19.70 8.60 29.56
C LEU A 430 -19.28 8.46 28.10
N VAL A 431 -18.48 9.40 27.58
CA VAL A 431 -17.94 9.33 26.21
C VAL A 431 -17.02 8.12 26.05
N SER A 432 -16.19 7.82 27.05
CA SER A 432 -15.30 6.65 27.03
C SER A 432 -16.07 5.33 27.09
N LEU A 433 -17.17 5.27 27.86
CA LEU A 433 -18.07 4.11 27.89
C LEU A 433 -18.82 3.93 26.57
N ALA A 434 -19.34 5.02 25.99
CA ALA A 434 -19.98 4.98 24.67
C ALA A 434 -19.00 4.53 23.58
N LEU A 435 -17.76 5.04 23.62
CA LEU A 435 -16.68 4.64 22.71
C LEU A 435 -16.36 3.15 22.86
N ALA A 436 -16.27 2.64 24.09
CA ALA A 436 -16.04 1.23 24.36
C ALA A 436 -17.19 0.36 23.84
N GLY A 437 -18.44 0.77 24.06
CA GLY A 437 -19.63 0.09 23.53
C GLY A 437 -19.66 0.03 22.00
N ALA A 438 -19.41 1.17 21.33
CA ALA A 438 -19.32 1.23 19.87
C ALA A 438 -18.19 0.33 19.34
N THR A 439 -17.02 0.37 19.98
CA THR A 439 -15.87 -0.46 19.61
C THR A 439 -16.18 -1.95 19.75
N LEU A 440 -16.84 -2.36 20.85
CA LEU A 440 -17.27 -3.74 21.07
C LEU A 440 -18.28 -4.20 20.01
N TRP A 441 -19.26 -3.36 19.66
CA TRP A 441 -20.23 -3.67 18.61
C TRP A 441 -19.57 -3.85 17.24
N ILE A 442 -18.68 -2.92 16.84
CA ILE A 442 -17.92 -3.04 15.58
C ILE A 442 -17.10 -4.33 15.57
N ASN A 443 -16.43 -4.64 16.68
CA ASN A 443 -15.62 -5.86 16.80
C ASN A 443 -16.46 -7.13 16.77
N TRP A 444 -17.71 -7.10 17.24
CA TRP A 444 -18.58 -8.27 17.25
C TRP A 444 -18.97 -8.74 15.85
N GLY A 445 -19.23 -7.81 14.92
CA GLY A 445 -19.39 -8.10 13.50
C GLY A 445 -18.06 -8.49 12.84
N PHE A 446 -16.99 -7.73 13.12
CA PHE A 446 -15.67 -7.98 12.53
C PHE A 446 -15.05 -9.32 12.97
N ALA A 447 -15.38 -9.83 14.15
CA ALA A 447 -14.96 -11.16 14.60
C ALA A 447 -15.49 -12.26 13.67
N ALA A 448 -16.78 -12.20 13.32
CA ALA A 448 -17.40 -13.15 12.39
C ALA A 448 -16.76 -13.04 11.01
N PHE A 449 -16.56 -11.81 10.51
CA PHE A 449 -15.82 -11.57 9.26
C PHE A 449 -14.41 -12.16 9.29
N SER A 450 -13.67 -12.00 10.39
CA SER A 450 -12.32 -12.54 10.52
C SER A 450 -12.30 -14.07 10.51
N HIS A 451 -13.33 -14.74 11.03
CA HIS A 451 -13.47 -16.19 10.94
C HIS A 451 -13.83 -16.63 9.51
N ALA A 452 -14.76 -15.92 8.86
CA ALA A 452 -15.10 -16.18 7.46
C ALA A 452 -13.87 -16.10 6.56
N ARG A 453 -13.06 -15.06 6.76
CA ARG A 453 -11.79 -14.89 6.03
C ARG A 453 -10.80 -16.01 6.33
N ALA A 454 -10.65 -16.42 7.59
CA ALA A 454 -9.75 -17.51 7.95
C ALA A 454 -10.18 -18.86 7.37
N ALA A 455 -11.49 -19.09 7.20
CA ALA A 455 -12.04 -20.26 6.52
C ALA A 455 -11.83 -20.17 4.99
N ALA A 456 -12.08 -19.00 4.40
CA ALA A 456 -11.83 -18.75 2.98
C ALA A 456 -10.38 -19.03 2.59
N TYR A 457 -9.39 -18.57 3.36
CA TYR A 457 -7.96 -18.89 3.16
C TYR A 457 -7.59 -20.37 3.30
N GLN A 458 -8.49 -21.18 3.87
CA GLN A 458 -8.34 -22.64 3.93
C GLN A 458 -9.17 -23.32 2.84
N GLU A 459 -9.68 -22.55 1.87
CA GLU A 459 -10.62 -22.97 0.82
C GLU A 459 -11.94 -23.58 1.35
N ASP A 460 -12.24 -23.39 2.64
CA ASP A 460 -13.49 -23.83 3.29
C ASP A 460 -14.58 -22.77 3.10
N TRP A 461 -15.13 -22.73 1.89
CA TRP A 461 -16.14 -21.77 1.48
C TRP A 461 -17.50 -21.99 2.14
N GLU A 462 -17.80 -23.20 2.63
CA GLU A 462 -19.02 -23.47 3.39
C GLU A 462 -18.97 -22.84 4.78
N SER A 463 -17.88 -23.05 5.52
CA SER A 463 -17.67 -22.35 6.80
C SER A 463 -17.56 -20.84 6.59
N ALA A 464 -16.89 -20.40 5.51
CA ALA A 464 -16.80 -18.98 5.18
C ALA A 464 -18.20 -18.36 5.00
N ARG A 465 -19.11 -19.05 4.31
CA ARG A 465 -20.51 -18.64 4.12
C ARG A 465 -21.22 -18.44 5.45
N GLU A 466 -21.16 -19.42 6.36
CA GLU A 466 -21.86 -19.34 7.65
C GLU A 466 -21.39 -18.14 8.49
N TRP A 467 -20.07 -17.95 8.54
CA TRP A 467 -19.49 -16.82 9.26
C TRP A 467 -19.81 -15.48 8.57
N MET A 468 -19.91 -15.43 7.25
CA MET A 468 -20.25 -14.21 6.52
C MET A 468 -21.73 -13.84 6.63
N GLU A 469 -22.63 -14.83 6.63
CA GLU A 469 -24.05 -14.67 6.97
C GLU A 469 -24.18 -14.13 8.41
N THR A 470 -23.38 -14.67 9.34
CA THR A 470 -23.32 -14.18 10.73
C THR A 470 -22.82 -12.74 10.81
N ALA A 471 -21.75 -12.39 10.08
CA ALA A 471 -21.22 -11.02 10.05
C ALA A 471 -22.25 -10.02 9.52
N THR A 472 -22.94 -10.37 8.43
CA THR A 472 -24.00 -9.57 7.82
C THR A 472 -25.21 -9.44 8.74
N THR A 473 -25.54 -10.49 9.51
CA THR A 473 -26.63 -10.44 10.49
C THR A 473 -26.30 -9.56 11.70
N ARG A 474 -25.04 -9.57 12.16
CA ARG A 474 -24.59 -8.76 13.31
C ARG A 474 -24.44 -7.27 12.99
N ASP A 475 -24.11 -6.95 11.75
CA ASP A 475 -23.88 -5.59 11.27
C ASP A 475 -24.46 -5.40 9.86
N PRO A 476 -25.80 -5.40 9.73
CA PRO A 476 -26.47 -5.35 8.44
C PRO A 476 -26.31 -3.99 7.75
N ALA A 477 -25.83 -2.95 8.42
CA ALA A 477 -25.57 -1.66 7.79
C ALA A 477 -24.28 -1.68 6.95
N ASN A 478 -23.35 -2.57 7.26
CA ASN A 478 -22.03 -2.63 6.65
C ASN A 478 -22.09 -3.24 5.25
N TRP A 479 -21.97 -2.40 4.21
CA TRP A 479 -22.06 -2.85 2.83
C TRP A 479 -20.93 -3.81 2.44
N TYR A 480 -19.76 -3.66 3.04
CA TYR A 480 -18.61 -4.50 2.73
C TYR A 480 -18.87 -5.98 3.09
N TYR A 481 -19.61 -6.25 4.18
CA TYR A 481 -20.02 -7.63 4.52
C TYR A 481 -21.00 -8.21 3.50
N ARG A 482 -21.89 -7.40 2.92
CA ARG A 482 -22.77 -7.84 1.83
C ARG A 482 -21.98 -8.18 0.56
N ARG A 483 -21.01 -7.34 0.19
CA ARG A 483 -20.11 -7.61 -0.94
C ARG A 483 -19.40 -8.94 -0.75
N ASP A 484 -18.74 -9.11 0.38
CA ASP A 484 -17.95 -10.29 0.64
C ASP A 484 -18.83 -11.54 0.83
N LEU A 485 -20.09 -11.39 1.26
CA LEU A 485 -21.09 -12.46 1.21
C LEU A 485 -21.44 -12.86 -0.23
N ALA A 486 -21.61 -11.89 -1.14
CA ALA A 486 -21.83 -12.17 -2.56
C ALA A 486 -20.61 -12.89 -3.18
N LEU A 487 -19.39 -12.44 -2.86
CA LEU A 487 -18.16 -13.13 -3.24
C LEU A 487 -18.15 -14.57 -2.71
N THR A 488 -18.45 -14.78 -1.44
CA THR A 488 -18.52 -16.12 -0.82
C THR A 488 -19.51 -17.03 -1.54
N TYR A 489 -20.73 -16.55 -1.84
CA TYR A 489 -21.68 -17.35 -2.64
C TYR A 489 -21.19 -17.60 -4.06
N GLY A 490 -20.47 -16.65 -4.66
CA GLY A 490 -19.88 -16.83 -5.98
C GLY A 490 -18.84 -17.94 -6.03
N HIS A 491 -17.97 -18.04 -5.01
CA HIS A 491 -17.00 -19.14 -4.92
C HIS A 491 -17.70 -20.50 -4.84
N LEU A 492 -18.71 -20.61 -3.99
CA LEU A 492 -19.55 -21.81 -3.92
C LEU A 492 -20.24 -22.11 -5.25
N ALA A 493 -20.76 -21.08 -5.94
CA ALA A 493 -21.46 -21.23 -7.22
C ALA A 493 -20.58 -21.67 -8.39
N CYS A 494 -19.28 -21.36 -8.36
CA CYS A 494 -18.35 -21.87 -9.38
C CYS A 494 -18.06 -23.36 -9.20
N GLY A 495 -18.14 -23.90 -7.96
CA GLY A 495 -17.93 -25.33 -7.67
C GLY A 495 -19.22 -26.15 -7.69
N ASP A 496 -20.33 -25.58 -7.22
CA ASP A 496 -21.65 -26.19 -7.17
C ASP A 496 -22.71 -25.24 -7.73
N ALA A 497 -23.29 -25.61 -8.87
CA ALA A 497 -24.31 -24.86 -9.59
C ALA A 497 -25.57 -24.55 -8.74
N SER A 498 -25.82 -25.31 -7.65
CA SER A 498 -26.97 -25.09 -6.77
C SER A 498 -26.97 -23.71 -6.10
N TRP A 499 -25.80 -23.10 -5.92
CA TRP A 499 -25.63 -21.78 -5.30
C TRP A 499 -25.77 -20.61 -6.28
N ARG A 500 -25.86 -20.88 -7.59
CA ARG A 500 -25.72 -19.86 -8.63
C ARG A 500 -26.77 -18.76 -8.58
N ASP A 501 -28.05 -19.10 -8.38
CA ASP A 501 -29.11 -18.10 -8.27
C ASP A 501 -28.96 -17.22 -7.02
N ARG A 502 -28.50 -17.81 -5.90
CA ARG A 502 -28.24 -17.06 -4.67
C ARG A 502 -27.05 -16.13 -4.81
N ALA A 503 -25.99 -16.56 -5.50
CA ALA A 503 -24.83 -15.73 -5.81
C ALA A 503 -25.21 -14.54 -6.69
N ILE A 504 -25.93 -14.77 -7.80
CA ILE A 504 -26.41 -13.72 -8.70
C ILE A 504 -27.25 -12.69 -7.95
N ALA A 505 -28.22 -13.14 -7.14
CA ALA A 505 -29.08 -12.25 -6.35
C ALA A 505 -28.28 -11.42 -5.33
N ALA A 506 -27.26 -12.00 -4.70
CA ALA A 506 -26.40 -11.29 -3.76
C ALA A 506 -25.53 -10.23 -4.44
N TYR A 507 -24.95 -10.53 -5.61
CA TYR A 507 -24.21 -9.55 -6.42
C TYR A 507 -25.12 -8.40 -6.87
N GLU A 508 -26.31 -8.71 -7.38
CA GLU A 508 -27.30 -7.69 -7.76
C GLU A 508 -27.70 -6.80 -6.57
N ASP A 509 -27.83 -7.35 -5.36
CA ASP A 509 -28.13 -6.54 -4.17
C ASP A 509 -27.00 -5.61 -3.75
N HIS A 510 -25.77 -6.11 -3.74
CA HIS A 510 -24.60 -5.30 -3.41
C HIS A 510 -24.38 -4.19 -4.46
N LEU A 511 -24.46 -4.53 -5.75
CA LEU A 511 -24.22 -3.59 -6.85
C LEU A 511 -25.28 -2.46 -6.91
N ARG A 512 -26.49 -2.67 -6.36
CA ARG A 512 -27.47 -1.57 -6.18
C ARG A 512 -26.98 -0.46 -5.23
N ARG A 513 -26.04 -0.78 -4.32
CA ARG A 513 -25.51 0.16 -3.31
C ARG A 513 -24.16 0.72 -3.73
N PHE A 514 -23.29 -0.12 -4.28
CA PHE A 514 -21.97 0.27 -4.74
C PHE A 514 -21.62 -0.45 -6.04
N ASP A 515 -21.57 0.32 -7.12
CA ASP A 515 -21.48 -0.14 -8.51
C ASP A 515 -20.17 0.25 -9.20
N ALA A 516 -19.25 0.90 -8.49
CA ALA A 516 -18.06 1.50 -9.07
C ALA A 516 -16.85 0.54 -9.18
N TRP A 517 -16.99 -0.71 -8.72
CA TRP A 517 -15.90 -1.69 -8.74
C TRP A 517 -16.02 -2.64 -9.93
N ALA A 518 -15.08 -2.53 -10.88
CA ALA A 518 -15.11 -3.33 -12.12
C ALA A 518 -15.10 -4.86 -11.87
N PRO A 519 -14.27 -5.41 -10.96
CA PRO A 519 -14.28 -6.85 -10.67
C PRO A 519 -15.62 -7.40 -10.20
N ASP A 520 -16.41 -6.64 -9.43
CA ASP A 520 -17.72 -7.11 -8.96
C ASP A 520 -18.68 -7.34 -10.15
N HIS A 521 -18.59 -6.53 -11.20
CA HIS A 521 -19.36 -6.71 -12.44
C HIS A 521 -18.82 -7.87 -13.29
N ALA A 522 -17.50 -8.07 -13.34
CA ALA A 522 -16.90 -9.21 -14.03
C ALA A 522 -17.29 -10.56 -13.39
N ASN A 523 -17.32 -10.61 -12.06
CA ASN A 523 -17.80 -11.76 -11.30
C ASN A 523 -19.28 -12.07 -11.59
N LEU A 524 -20.13 -11.03 -11.57
CA LEU A 524 -21.54 -11.18 -11.95
C LEU A 524 -21.67 -11.67 -13.40
N ALA A 525 -20.86 -11.15 -14.33
CA ALA A 525 -20.86 -11.57 -15.73
C ALA A 525 -20.54 -13.07 -15.88
N ALA A 526 -19.52 -13.56 -15.18
CA ALA A 526 -19.15 -14.98 -15.20
C ALA A 526 -20.29 -15.87 -14.64
N LEU A 527 -20.89 -15.50 -13.50
CA LEU A 527 -22.01 -16.24 -12.92
C LEU A 527 -23.24 -16.25 -13.85
N LEU A 528 -23.50 -15.16 -14.57
CA LEU A 528 -24.58 -15.07 -15.56
C LEU A 528 -24.29 -15.91 -16.80
N ALA A 529 -23.05 -15.93 -17.29
CA ALA A 529 -22.62 -16.76 -18.41
C ALA A 529 -22.73 -18.25 -18.09
N GLU A 530 -22.31 -18.67 -16.89
CA GLU A 530 -22.48 -20.02 -16.36
C GLU A 530 -23.97 -20.42 -16.19
N ALA A 531 -24.85 -19.43 -16.02
CA ALA A 531 -26.30 -19.63 -16.01
C ALA A 531 -26.93 -19.61 -17.41
N GLY A 532 -26.14 -19.46 -18.49
CA GLY A 532 -26.63 -19.33 -19.88
C GLY A 532 -27.29 -17.99 -20.20
N LYS A 533 -27.21 -17.00 -19.31
CA LYS A 533 -27.85 -15.67 -19.46
C LYS A 533 -26.90 -14.69 -20.17
N TYR A 534 -26.49 -15.03 -21.40
CA TYR A 534 -25.38 -14.35 -22.09
C TYR A 534 -25.59 -12.85 -22.34
N ASP A 535 -26.80 -12.41 -22.71
CA ASP A 535 -27.05 -10.97 -22.92
C ASP A 535 -26.81 -10.14 -21.65
N ARG A 536 -27.17 -10.69 -20.49
CA ARG A 536 -26.92 -10.05 -19.21
C ARG A 536 -25.44 -10.11 -18.82
N ALA A 537 -24.77 -11.21 -19.15
CA ALA A 537 -23.32 -11.35 -18.95
C ALA A 537 -22.53 -10.31 -19.78
N VAL A 538 -22.91 -10.12 -21.04
CA VAL A 538 -22.35 -9.10 -21.94
C VAL A 538 -22.54 -7.70 -21.34
N ALA A 539 -23.75 -7.34 -20.90
CA ALA A 539 -23.99 -6.02 -20.28
C ALA A 539 -23.17 -5.80 -18.98
N ALA A 540 -22.98 -6.84 -18.18
CA ALA A 540 -22.19 -6.78 -16.95
C ALA A 540 -20.69 -6.60 -17.26
N ILE A 541 -20.12 -7.38 -18.18
CA ILE A 541 -18.68 -7.27 -18.52
C ILE A 541 -18.38 -5.98 -19.30
N GLU A 542 -19.31 -5.46 -20.11
CA GLU A 542 -19.22 -4.12 -20.70
C GLU A 542 -19.16 -3.05 -19.62
N THR A 543 -19.90 -3.22 -18.53
CA THR A 543 -19.86 -2.30 -17.39
C THR A 543 -18.51 -2.38 -16.67
N ALA A 544 -17.95 -3.59 -16.48
CA ALA A 544 -16.59 -3.75 -15.95
C ALA A 544 -15.56 -3.03 -16.84
N HIS A 545 -15.63 -3.22 -18.16
CA HIS A 545 -14.73 -2.56 -19.12
C HIS A 545 -14.89 -1.03 -19.12
N ARG A 546 -16.11 -0.49 -18.98
CA ARG A 546 -16.29 0.97 -18.86
C ARG A 546 -15.71 1.54 -17.57
N LEU A 547 -15.79 0.80 -16.47
CA LEU A 547 -15.26 1.23 -15.17
C LEU A 547 -13.73 1.16 -15.12
N ASP A 548 -13.14 0.23 -15.85
CA ASP A 548 -11.69 0.11 -16.01
C ASP A 548 -11.31 -0.31 -17.44
N PRO A 549 -11.20 0.67 -18.35
CA PRO A 549 -10.87 0.44 -19.75
C PRO A 549 -9.41 0.04 -19.97
N GLY A 550 -8.55 0.16 -18.95
CA GLY A 550 -7.14 -0.18 -19.03
C GLY A 550 -6.84 -1.67 -18.77
N GLU A 551 -7.82 -2.44 -18.32
CA GLU A 551 -7.70 -3.87 -18.06
C GLU A 551 -8.09 -4.67 -19.32
N ALA A 552 -7.10 -5.31 -19.95
CA ALA A 552 -7.27 -6.06 -21.20
C ALA A 552 -8.04 -7.37 -21.01
N ALA A 553 -8.13 -7.89 -19.78
CA ALA A 553 -8.90 -9.09 -19.50
C ALA A 553 -10.42 -8.89 -19.76
N TYR A 554 -10.99 -7.71 -19.48
CA TYR A 554 -12.42 -7.46 -19.70
C TYR A 554 -12.86 -7.55 -21.17
N PRO A 555 -12.19 -6.92 -22.16
CA PRO A 555 -12.56 -7.09 -23.57
C PRO A 555 -12.35 -8.54 -24.07
N CYS A 556 -11.37 -9.28 -23.54
CA CYS A 556 -11.24 -10.71 -23.87
C CYS A 556 -12.41 -11.55 -23.30
N LEU A 557 -12.82 -11.30 -22.05
CA LEU A 557 -14.00 -11.95 -21.46
C LEU A 557 -15.29 -11.56 -22.18
N LEU A 558 -15.42 -10.29 -22.61
CA LEU A 558 -16.51 -9.82 -23.44
C LEU A 558 -16.58 -10.60 -24.76
N GLY A 559 -15.45 -10.76 -25.45
CA GLY A 559 -15.38 -11.58 -26.66
C GLY A 559 -15.83 -13.03 -26.41
N ARG A 560 -15.40 -13.66 -25.31
CA ARG A 560 -15.85 -15.01 -24.93
C ARG A 560 -17.36 -15.09 -24.72
N TYR A 561 -17.96 -14.12 -24.03
CA TYR A 561 -19.40 -14.13 -23.78
C TYR A 561 -20.22 -13.81 -25.03
N LEU A 562 -19.71 -12.94 -25.92
CA LEU A 562 -20.31 -12.68 -27.23
C LEU A 562 -20.23 -13.90 -28.16
N GLU A 563 -19.10 -14.62 -28.13
CA GLU A 563 -18.93 -15.87 -28.85
C GLU A 563 -19.96 -16.92 -28.37
N ALA A 564 -20.09 -17.10 -27.04
CA ALA A 564 -21.08 -18.00 -26.46
C ALA A 564 -22.54 -17.59 -26.78
N ALA A 565 -22.80 -16.29 -26.96
CA ALA A 565 -24.08 -15.76 -27.43
C ALA A 565 -24.31 -15.91 -28.95
N GLY A 566 -23.32 -16.38 -29.72
CA GLY A 566 -23.38 -16.48 -31.18
C GLY A 566 -23.16 -15.16 -31.94
N ARG A 567 -22.76 -14.09 -31.24
CA ARG A 567 -22.56 -12.73 -31.81
C ARG A 567 -21.12 -12.56 -32.32
N LEU A 568 -20.73 -13.39 -33.29
CA LEU A 568 -19.33 -13.56 -33.72
C LEU A 568 -18.66 -12.28 -34.24
N ASN A 569 -19.38 -11.42 -34.98
CA ASN A 569 -18.82 -10.16 -35.49
C ASN A 569 -18.45 -9.17 -34.36
N GLU A 570 -19.25 -9.14 -33.31
CA GLU A 570 -18.97 -8.30 -32.14
C GLU A 570 -17.86 -8.91 -31.29
N ALA A 571 -17.80 -10.25 -31.20
CA ALA A 571 -16.73 -10.96 -30.54
C ALA A 571 -15.36 -10.66 -31.20
N LEU A 572 -15.28 -10.59 -32.54
CA LEU A 572 -14.06 -10.16 -33.24
C LEU A 572 -13.57 -8.79 -32.76
N GLY A 573 -14.46 -7.79 -32.72
CA GLY A 573 -14.11 -6.45 -32.26
C GLY A 573 -13.63 -6.40 -30.80
N ALA A 574 -14.27 -7.20 -29.92
CA ALA A 574 -13.87 -7.32 -28.52
C ALA A 574 -12.49 -8.00 -28.36
N PHE A 575 -12.22 -9.08 -29.10
CA PHE A 575 -10.90 -9.73 -29.08
C PHE A 575 -9.79 -8.85 -29.66
N SER A 576 -10.06 -8.11 -30.73
CA SER A 576 -9.09 -7.18 -31.31
C SER A 576 -8.77 -6.02 -30.36
N THR A 577 -9.77 -5.56 -29.60
CA THR A 577 -9.56 -4.60 -28.51
C THR A 577 -8.65 -5.19 -27.43
N CYS A 578 -8.87 -6.45 -27.04
CA CYS A 578 -8.03 -7.13 -26.06
C CYS A 578 -6.56 -7.23 -26.50
N LEU A 579 -6.29 -7.68 -27.74
CA LEU A 579 -4.92 -7.79 -28.25
C LEU A 579 -4.27 -6.43 -28.53
N ALA A 580 -5.04 -5.39 -28.90
CA ALA A 580 -4.50 -4.04 -29.04
C ALA A 580 -3.96 -3.51 -27.71
N HIS A 581 -4.66 -3.76 -26.60
CA HIS A 581 -4.21 -3.33 -25.26
C HIS A 581 -3.14 -4.25 -24.64
N ALA A 582 -3.12 -5.53 -24.98
CA ALA A 582 -2.15 -6.50 -24.47
C ALA A 582 -1.65 -7.46 -25.57
N PRO A 583 -0.75 -7.02 -26.46
CA PRO A 583 -0.26 -7.81 -27.60
C PRO A 583 0.35 -9.16 -27.22
N ARG A 584 0.99 -9.24 -26.05
CA ARG A 584 1.63 -10.47 -25.55
C ARG A 584 0.63 -11.59 -25.25
N LEU A 585 -0.67 -11.30 -25.11
CA LEU A 585 -1.68 -12.33 -24.92
C LEU A 585 -1.93 -13.16 -26.18
N VAL A 586 -1.37 -12.81 -27.34
CA VAL A 586 -1.45 -13.64 -28.56
C VAL A 586 -0.95 -15.07 -28.34
N SER A 587 0.00 -15.28 -27.42
CA SER A 587 0.53 -16.60 -27.08
C SER A 587 -0.35 -17.40 -26.13
N ALA A 588 -1.47 -16.84 -25.65
CA ALA A 588 -2.36 -17.48 -24.68
C ALA A 588 -3.05 -18.73 -25.24
N SER A 589 -3.13 -19.79 -24.45
CA SER A 589 -3.90 -21.01 -24.77
C SER A 589 -5.40 -20.70 -24.97
N PHE A 590 -5.86 -19.58 -24.39
CA PHE A 590 -7.19 -19.00 -24.60
C PHE A 590 -7.66 -19.05 -26.05
N TRP A 591 -6.79 -18.77 -27.03
CA TRP A 591 -7.20 -18.72 -28.43
C TRP A 591 -7.53 -20.09 -29.02
N GLU A 592 -7.04 -21.16 -28.40
CA GLU A 592 -7.25 -22.55 -28.82
C GLU A 592 -8.47 -23.21 -28.16
N GLU A 593 -9.12 -22.55 -27.18
CA GLU A 593 -10.30 -23.09 -26.47
C GLU A 593 -11.45 -23.46 -27.42
N THR A 594 -11.59 -22.77 -28.55
CA THR A 594 -12.63 -23.06 -29.55
C THR A 594 -12.06 -23.08 -30.97
N PRO A 595 -12.58 -23.95 -31.87
CA PRO A 595 -12.13 -24.00 -33.25
C PRO A 595 -12.32 -22.66 -33.99
N TRP A 596 -13.42 -21.96 -33.70
CA TRP A 596 -13.71 -20.68 -34.35
C TRP A 596 -12.68 -19.62 -33.93
N ARG A 597 -12.39 -19.48 -32.64
CA ARG A 597 -11.43 -18.50 -32.12
C ARG A 597 -10.03 -18.73 -32.70
N ALA A 598 -9.59 -19.99 -32.77
CA ALA A 598 -8.32 -20.36 -33.39
C ALA A 598 -8.27 -19.98 -34.88
N SER A 599 -9.35 -20.25 -35.62
CA SER A 599 -9.45 -19.89 -37.05
C SER A 599 -9.56 -18.38 -37.31
N ALA A 600 -10.12 -17.63 -36.36
CA ALA A 600 -10.34 -16.19 -36.47
C ALA A 600 -9.08 -15.35 -36.13
N MET A 601 -8.06 -15.94 -35.52
CA MET A 601 -6.85 -15.24 -35.05
C MET A 601 -6.21 -14.29 -36.08
N PRO A 602 -6.02 -14.67 -37.37
CA PRO A 602 -5.45 -13.74 -38.36
C PRO A 602 -6.29 -12.46 -38.55
N GLN A 603 -7.62 -12.57 -38.50
CA GLN A 603 -8.52 -11.43 -38.60
C GLN A 603 -8.48 -10.57 -37.32
N ILE A 604 -8.43 -11.23 -36.16
CA ILE A 604 -8.31 -10.55 -34.86
C ILE A 604 -7.03 -9.71 -34.81
N LEU A 605 -5.89 -10.28 -35.21
CA LEU A 605 -4.60 -9.60 -35.27
C LEU A 605 -4.62 -8.42 -36.25
N GLN A 606 -5.17 -8.61 -37.45
CA GLN A 606 -5.26 -7.54 -38.43
C GLN A 606 -6.05 -6.33 -37.90
N GLN A 607 -7.19 -6.57 -37.25
CA GLN A 607 -7.99 -5.50 -36.64
C GLN A 607 -7.30 -4.88 -35.40
N ALA A 608 -6.58 -5.68 -34.60
CA ALA A 608 -5.81 -5.17 -33.48
C ALA A 608 -4.68 -4.23 -33.93
N ILE A 609 -3.97 -4.58 -35.02
CA ILE A 609 -2.95 -3.73 -35.65
C ILE A 609 -3.57 -2.40 -36.09
N GLN A 610 -4.67 -2.44 -36.86
CA GLN A 610 -5.37 -1.23 -37.31
C GLN A 610 -5.81 -0.34 -36.15
N ARG A 611 -6.25 -0.94 -35.04
CA ARG A 611 -6.66 -0.21 -33.84
C ARG A 611 -5.47 0.45 -33.15
N SER A 612 -4.36 -0.27 -32.97
CA SER A 612 -3.12 0.28 -32.40
C SER A 612 -2.56 1.43 -33.24
N GLU A 613 -2.72 1.38 -34.56
CA GLU A 613 -2.36 2.46 -35.49
C GLU A 613 -3.21 3.72 -35.27
N GLN A 614 -4.54 3.55 -35.09
CA GLN A 614 -5.46 4.65 -34.82
C GLN A 614 -5.20 5.30 -33.46
N GLU A 615 -4.85 4.49 -32.46
CA GLU A 615 -4.53 4.93 -31.09
C GLU A 615 -3.11 5.54 -30.99
N GLY A 616 -2.22 5.26 -31.95
CA GLY A 616 -0.87 5.79 -32.02
C GLY A 616 0.17 5.05 -31.17
N ASP A 617 -0.17 3.87 -30.63
CA ASP A 617 0.75 3.05 -29.83
C ASP A 617 1.69 2.23 -30.73
N THR A 618 2.87 2.81 -31.00
CA THR A 618 3.84 2.26 -31.96
C THR A 618 4.55 0.99 -31.43
N LEU A 619 4.70 0.85 -30.11
CA LEU A 619 5.37 -0.34 -29.54
C LEU A 619 4.42 -1.53 -29.47
N SER A 620 3.17 -1.32 -29.08
CA SER A 620 2.15 -2.38 -29.16
C SER A 620 1.93 -2.84 -30.60
N GLN A 621 1.91 -1.90 -31.55
CA GLN A 621 1.88 -2.19 -32.99
C GLN A 621 3.07 -3.08 -33.41
N ALA A 622 4.29 -2.80 -32.95
CA ALA A 622 5.47 -3.60 -33.27
C ALA A 622 5.36 -5.04 -32.76
N LEU A 623 4.87 -5.23 -31.54
CA LEU A 623 4.62 -6.56 -30.98
C LEU A 623 3.55 -7.32 -31.76
N LEU A 624 2.47 -6.64 -32.19
CA LEU A 624 1.42 -7.27 -33.01
C LEU A 624 1.92 -7.66 -34.41
N TYR A 625 2.76 -6.84 -35.06
CA TYR A 625 3.38 -7.21 -36.33
C TYR A 625 4.29 -8.43 -36.17
N ALA A 626 5.12 -8.47 -35.12
CA ALA A 626 5.98 -9.61 -34.83
C ALA A 626 5.16 -10.87 -34.57
N ALA A 627 4.06 -10.76 -33.82
CA ALA A 627 3.13 -11.86 -33.59
C ALA A 627 2.44 -12.36 -34.88
N ALA A 628 2.22 -11.48 -35.85
CA ALA A 628 1.73 -11.82 -37.18
C ALA A 628 2.83 -12.38 -38.13
N GLY A 629 4.08 -12.48 -37.66
CA GLY A 629 5.22 -12.95 -38.44
C GLY A 629 5.90 -11.88 -39.31
N ASP A 630 5.51 -10.61 -39.20
CA ASP A 630 6.11 -9.49 -39.93
C ASP A 630 7.16 -8.74 -39.07
N SER A 631 8.30 -9.39 -38.86
CA SER A 631 9.43 -8.80 -38.13
C SER A 631 9.99 -7.54 -38.80
N THR A 632 9.80 -7.39 -40.11
CA THR A 632 10.30 -6.21 -40.85
C THR A 632 9.50 -4.96 -40.48
N SER A 633 8.17 -5.05 -40.51
CA SER A 633 7.30 -3.96 -40.08
C SER A 633 7.43 -3.68 -38.59
N ALA A 634 7.63 -4.73 -37.76
CA ALA A 634 7.88 -4.59 -36.33
C ALA A 634 9.14 -3.76 -36.05
N LEU A 635 10.29 -4.11 -36.65
CA LEU A 635 11.54 -3.37 -36.49
C LEU A 635 11.44 -1.95 -37.05
N SER A 636 10.72 -1.75 -38.15
CA SER A 636 10.45 -0.41 -38.70
C SER A 636 9.63 0.45 -37.74
N ALA A 637 8.62 -0.12 -37.09
CA ALA A 637 7.82 0.58 -36.08
C ALA A 637 8.67 1.00 -34.87
N ILE A 638 9.52 0.10 -34.37
CA ILE A 638 10.45 0.40 -33.28
C ILE A 638 11.41 1.52 -33.65
N GLU A 639 11.95 1.52 -34.87
CA GLU A 639 12.85 2.58 -35.33
C GLU A 639 12.13 3.94 -35.42
N ARG A 640 10.87 3.96 -35.86
CA ARG A 640 10.04 5.19 -35.81
C ARG A 640 9.84 5.69 -34.39
N TYR A 641 9.60 4.78 -33.43
CA TYR A 641 9.47 5.12 -32.01
C TYR A 641 10.79 5.66 -31.44
N ARG A 642 11.91 4.98 -31.71
CA ARG A 642 13.26 5.36 -31.29
C ARG A 642 13.66 6.76 -31.77
N ARG A 643 13.33 7.13 -33.01
CA ARG A 643 13.60 8.48 -33.53
C ARG A 643 12.90 9.58 -32.74
N ARG A 644 11.74 9.29 -32.16
CA ARG A 644 10.99 10.21 -31.29
C ARG A 644 11.46 10.15 -29.84
N HIS A 645 11.95 8.98 -29.40
CA HIS A 645 12.36 8.69 -28.03
C HIS A 645 13.76 8.03 -27.96
N PRO A 646 14.84 8.74 -28.33
CA PRO A 646 16.18 8.14 -28.50
C PRO A 646 16.85 7.67 -27.21
N LEU A 647 16.27 7.98 -26.05
CA LEU A 647 16.77 7.60 -24.72
C LEU A 647 15.80 6.67 -23.98
N SER A 648 14.78 6.12 -24.65
CA SER A 648 13.82 5.20 -24.02
C SER A 648 14.35 3.76 -24.10
N PRO A 649 14.51 3.07 -22.95
CA PRO A 649 14.90 1.65 -22.95
C PRO A 649 13.80 0.75 -23.53
N ASP A 650 12.55 1.22 -23.60
CA ASP A 650 11.40 0.44 -24.09
C ASP A 650 11.57 0.03 -25.56
N ALA A 651 12.24 0.86 -26.36
CA ALA A 651 12.54 0.54 -27.75
C ALA A 651 13.51 -0.65 -27.86
N ASP A 652 14.56 -0.66 -27.04
CA ASP A 652 15.57 -1.72 -27.01
C ASP A 652 15.01 -3.02 -26.42
N LEU A 653 14.18 -2.93 -25.37
CA LEU A 653 13.45 -4.07 -24.80
C LEU A 653 12.46 -4.67 -25.80
N THR A 654 11.70 -3.84 -26.50
CA THR A 654 10.74 -4.29 -27.52
C THR A 654 11.48 -4.89 -28.72
N GLU A 655 12.60 -4.30 -29.15
CA GLU A 655 13.44 -4.86 -30.21
C GLU A 655 14.00 -6.23 -29.81
N ALA A 656 14.56 -6.35 -28.62
CA ALA A 656 15.05 -7.62 -28.11
C ALA A 656 13.93 -8.68 -28.07
N GLN A 657 12.73 -8.31 -27.61
CA GLN A 657 11.58 -9.22 -27.59
C GLN A 657 11.15 -9.67 -28.99
N VAL A 658 11.12 -8.75 -29.96
CA VAL A 658 10.81 -9.06 -31.37
C VAL A 658 11.88 -9.96 -31.98
N LEU A 659 13.16 -9.70 -31.71
CA LEU A 659 14.28 -10.52 -32.17
C LEU A 659 14.22 -11.94 -31.58
N ILE A 660 13.88 -12.07 -30.29
CA ILE A 660 13.65 -13.36 -29.63
C ILE A 660 12.52 -14.13 -30.33
N TRP A 661 11.39 -13.50 -30.62
CA TRP A 661 10.29 -14.15 -31.36
C TRP A 661 10.66 -14.49 -32.81
N ALA A 662 11.55 -13.71 -33.43
CA ALA A 662 12.09 -13.99 -34.75
C ALA A 662 13.20 -15.05 -34.76
N GLY A 663 13.69 -15.49 -33.58
CA GLY A 663 14.78 -16.45 -33.43
C GLY A 663 16.19 -15.88 -33.59
N ASP A 664 16.35 -14.56 -33.69
CA ASP A 664 17.65 -13.87 -33.83
C ASP A 664 18.24 -13.57 -32.44
N LEU A 665 18.62 -14.64 -31.74
CA LEU A 665 19.03 -14.61 -30.33
C LEU A 665 20.34 -13.85 -30.10
N ASP A 666 21.26 -13.88 -31.06
CA ASP A 666 22.56 -13.19 -30.97
C ASP A 666 22.39 -11.68 -30.97
N ARG A 667 21.59 -11.13 -31.91
CA ARG A 667 21.30 -9.70 -31.95
C ARG A 667 20.44 -9.25 -30.77
N ALA A 668 19.52 -10.09 -30.30
CA ALA A 668 18.76 -9.81 -29.09
C ALA A 668 19.68 -9.65 -27.87
N ARG A 669 20.66 -10.56 -27.72
CA ARG A 669 21.63 -10.50 -26.62
C ARG A 669 22.54 -9.30 -26.70
N GLU A 670 23.16 -9.04 -27.84
CA GLU A 670 24.04 -7.87 -28.03
C GLU A 670 23.29 -6.58 -27.66
N ARG A 671 22.01 -6.48 -28.06
CA ARG A 671 21.20 -5.32 -27.72
C ARG A 671 20.93 -5.20 -26.22
N LEU A 672 20.63 -6.31 -25.55
CA LEU A 672 20.37 -6.31 -24.11
C LEU A 672 21.65 -6.07 -23.30
N GLU A 673 22.80 -6.62 -23.71
CA GLU A 673 24.12 -6.39 -23.10
C GLU A 673 24.52 -4.92 -23.17
N ASP A 674 24.35 -4.29 -24.34
CA ASP A 674 24.53 -2.84 -24.50
C ASP A 674 23.58 -2.05 -23.60
N LEU A 675 22.31 -2.47 -23.51
CA LEU A 675 21.32 -1.82 -22.65
C LEU A 675 21.70 -1.89 -21.17
N VAL A 676 22.09 -3.05 -20.62
CA VAL A 676 22.48 -3.15 -19.21
C VAL A 676 23.82 -2.48 -18.91
N ALA A 677 24.72 -2.39 -19.89
CA ALA A 677 25.96 -1.63 -19.75
C ALA A 677 25.72 -0.12 -19.70
N ARG A 678 24.76 0.38 -20.49
CA ARG A 678 24.36 1.80 -20.48
C ARG A 678 23.45 2.15 -19.31
N GLU A 679 22.49 1.28 -18.99
CA GLU A 679 21.40 1.48 -18.04
C GLU A 679 21.19 0.22 -17.18
N PRO A 680 22.08 -0.04 -16.20
CA PRO A 680 22.04 -1.26 -15.39
C PRO A 680 20.81 -1.37 -14.48
N ALA A 681 20.02 -0.29 -14.35
CA ALA A 681 18.79 -0.26 -13.56
C ALA A 681 17.55 -0.80 -14.30
N VAL A 682 17.67 -1.17 -15.59
CA VAL A 682 16.57 -1.75 -16.37
C VAL A 682 16.44 -3.23 -16.04
N ARG A 683 15.45 -3.56 -15.21
CA ARG A 683 15.24 -4.91 -14.69
C ARG A 683 14.86 -5.92 -15.77
N GLU A 684 13.97 -5.52 -16.67
CA GLU A 684 13.44 -6.36 -17.76
C GLU A 684 14.57 -6.83 -18.68
N ALA A 685 15.61 -6.01 -18.85
CA ALA A 685 16.78 -6.37 -19.63
C ALA A 685 17.54 -7.53 -18.99
N TRP A 686 17.77 -7.48 -17.67
CA TRP A 686 18.39 -8.57 -16.91
C TRP A 686 17.56 -9.85 -16.95
N LEU A 687 16.22 -9.76 -16.91
CA LEU A 687 15.35 -10.94 -17.04
C LEU A 687 15.47 -11.60 -18.40
N LEU A 688 15.50 -10.82 -19.48
CA LEU A 688 15.66 -11.34 -20.84
C LEU A 688 17.07 -11.91 -21.05
N LEU A 689 18.11 -11.22 -20.59
CA LEU A 689 19.50 -11.69 -20.63
C LEU A 689 19.70 -12.99 -19.86
N GLY A 690 19.18 -13.08 -18.64
CA GLY A 690 19.30 -14.30 -17.83
C GLY A 690 18.63 -15.50 -18.49
N ARG A 691 17.47 -15.29 -19.16
CA ARG A 691 16.82 -16.33 -19.96
C ARG A 691 17.71 -16.78 -21.13
N LEU A 692 18.28 -15.83 -21.89
CA LEU A 692 19.18 -16.15 -23.00
C LEU A 692 20.44 -16.89 -22.52
N TYR A 693 21.11 -16.43 -21.46
CA TYR A 693 22.29 -17.12 -20.92
C TYR A 693 21.99 -18.56 -20.47
N LEU A 694 20.79 -18.82 -19.93
CA LEU A 694 20.38 -20.19 -19.60
C LEU A 694 20.21 -21.07 -20.83
N GLU A 695 19.63 -20.53 -21.92
CA GLU A 695 19.48 -21.27 -23.18
C GLU A 695 20.84 -21.65 -23.78
N GLU A 696 21.86 -20.84 -23.55
CA GLU A 696 23.24 -21.09 -23.99
C GLU A 696 24.07 -21.96 -23.04
N GLY A 697 23.55 -22.26 -21.85
CA GLY A 697 24.27 -22.99 -20.81
C GLY A 697 25.26 -22.16 -20.00
N GLU A 698 25.24 -20.83 -20.12
CA GLU A 698 26.05 -19.90 -19.33
C GLU A 698 25.44 -19.64 -17.94
N VAL A 699 25.39 -20.69 -17.11
CA VAL A 699 24.68 -20.70 -15.82
C VAL A 699 25.17 -19.62 -14.85
N ASP A 700 26.47 -19.32 -14.83
CA ASP A 700 27.04 -18.31 -13.93
C ASP A 700 26.58 -16.88 -14.30
N ARG A 701 26.56 -16.57 -15.60
CA ARG A 701 26.07 -15.27 -16.10
C ARG A 701 24.55 -15.15 -15.94
N ALA A 702 23.83 -16.25 -16.12
CA ALA A 702 22.41 -16.31 -15.80
C ALA A 702 22.13 -16.08 -14.31
N ALA A 703 22.95 -16.63 -13.41
CA ALA A 703 22.83 -16.41 -11.98
C ALA A 703 23.08 -14.95 -11.59
N GLU A 704 24.08 -14.31 -12.21
CA GLU A 704 24.33 -12.89 -12.02
C GLU A 704 23.15 -12.03 -12.50
N ALA A 705 22.62 -12.34 -13.70
CA ALA A 705 21.46 -11.65 -14.25
C ALA A 705 20.20 -11.84 -13.40
N ALA A 706 19.97 -13.05 -12.88
CA ALA A 706 18.88 -13.34 -11.96
C ALA A 706 19.00 -12.55 -10.65
N ALA A 707 20.20 -12.49 -10.07
CA ALA A 707 20.47 -11.72 -8.86
C ALA A 707 20.31 -10.20 -9.10
N ALA A 708 20.74 -9.70 -10.26
CA ALA A 708 20.56 -8.31 -10.66
C ALA A 708 19.07 -7.97 -10.83
N ALA A 709 18.30 -8.82 -11.52
CA ALA A 709 16.86 -8.64 -11.68
C ALA A 709 16.13 -8.65 -10.33
N GLN A 710 16.47 -9.58 -9.42
CA GLN A 710 15.90 -9.64 -8.07
C GLN A 710 16.24 -8.41 -7.22
N ALA A 711 17.48 -7.90 -7.32
CA ALA A 711 17.90 -6.70 -6.60
C ALA A 711 17.15 -5.43 -7.06
N LEU A 712 16.76 -5.38 -8.34
CA LEU A 712 15.98 -4.28 -8.93
C LEU A 712 14.47 -4.44 -8.68
N GLY A 713 13.98 -5.67 -8.48
CA GLY A 713 12.60 -5.97 -8.11
C GLY A 713 12.28 -7.47 -8.10
N THR A 714 11.39 -7.88 -7.20
CA THR A 714 10.94 -9.27 -7.08
C THR A 714 9.52 -9.44 -7.64
N ASP A 715 9.36 -10.27 -8.66
CA ASP A 715 8.07 -10.70 -9.22
C ASP A 715 8.15 -12.18 -9.65
N GLU A 716 7.07 -12.68 -10.25
CA GLU A 716 6.98 -14.05 -10.76
C GLU A 716 8.01 -14.37 -11.84
N GLU A 717 8.27 -13.47 -12.79
CA GLU A 717 9.29 -13.69 -13.85
C GLU A 717 10.71 -13.78 -13.26
N GLY A 718 11.01 -12.96 -12.24
CA GLY A 718 12.29 -12.99 -11.54
C GLY A 718 12.48 -14.24 -10.67
N HIS A 719 11.42 -14.72 -10.01
CA HIS A 719 11.46 -15.99 -9.29
C HIS A 719 11.58 -17.18 -10.26
N LEU A 720 10.91 -17.13 -11.41
CA LEU A 720 11.01 -18.17 -12.44
C LEU A 720 12.45 -18.27 -12.96
N LEU A 721 13.05 -17.13 -13.35
CA LEU A 721 14.44 -17.11 -13.80
C LEU A 721 15.39 -17.66 -12.72
N ALA A 722 15.25 -17.23 -11.48
CA ALA A 722 16.08 -17.72 -10.39
C ALA A 722 15.86 -19.21 -10.09
N ALA A 723 14.64 -19.72 -10.24
CA ALA A 723 14.38 -21.15 -10.09
C ALA A 723 15.03 -21.98 -11.20
N ARG A 724 15.00 -21.48 -12.45
CA ARG A 724 15.69 -22.11 -13.58
C ARG A 724 17.21 -22.10 -13.41
N VAL A 725 17.78 -21.02 -12.88
CA VAL A 725 19.19 -20.95 -12.49
C VAL A 725 19.50 -21.98 -11.40
N ALA A 726 18.69 -22.04 -10.34
CA ALA A 726 18.89 -23.01 -9.25
C ALA A 726 18.81 -24.46 -9.76
N GLU A 727 17.88 -24.76 -10.66
CA GLU A 727 17.78 -26.07 -11.32
C GLU A 727 19.06 -26.40 -12.11
N ALA A 728 19.57 -25.45 -12.90
CA ALA A 728 20.81 -25.61 -13.67
C ALA A 728 22.06 -25.76 -12.78
N GLN A 729 22.05 -25.18 -11.58
CA GLN A 729 23.10 -25.33 -10.57
C GLN A 729 22.97 -26.60 -9.71
N GLY A 730 21.89 -27.36 -9.87
CA GLY A 730 21.60 -28.56 -9.08
C GLY A 730 20.95 -28.30 -7.71
N ASP A 731 20.57 -27.06 -7.39
CA ASP A 731 19.77 -26.73 -6.21
C ASP A 731 18.28 -27.01 -6.46
N LEU A 732 17.93 -28.30 -6.45
CA LEU A 732 16.56 -28.76 -6.74
C LEU A 732 15.55 -28.34 -5.67
N GLU A 733 15.97 -28.18 -4.41
CA GLU A 733 15.07 -27.73 -3.34
C GLU A 733 14.76 -26.23 -3.46
N GLY A 734 15.77 -25.41 -3.72
CA GLY A 734 15.61 -23.98 -4.00
C GLY A 734 14.75 -23.75 -5.23
N ALA A 735 15.02 -24.46 -6.34
CA ALA A 735 14.23 -24.40 -7.56
C ALA A 735 12.75 -24.76 -7.31
N ARG A 736 12.48 -25.86 -6.60
CA ARG A 736 11.11 -26.27 -6.26
C ARG A 736 10.39 -25.22 -5.42
N SER A 737 11.06 -24.67 -4.41
CA SER A 737 10.48 -23.64 -3.53
C SER A 737 10.08 -22.39 -4.32
N LEU A 738 10.96 -21.91 -5.19
CA LEU A 738 10.70 -20.75 -6.05
C LEU A 738 9.60 -21.04 -7.08
N LEU A 739 9.64 -22.19 -7.75
CA LEU A 739 8.58 -22.58 -8.71
C LEU A 739 7.22 -22.74 -8.05
N GLN A 740 7.15 -23.29 -6.83
CA GLN A 740 5.90 -23.36 -6.08
C GLN A 740 5.33 -21.96 -5.82
N GLN A 741 6.18 -20.99 -5.48
CA GLN A 741 5.76 -19.60 -5.30
C GLN A 741 5.28 -18.98 -6.62
N VAL A 742 5.98 -19.22 -7.74
CA VAL A 742 5.57 -18.73 -9.07
C VAL A 742 4.24 -19.31 -9.48
N VAL A 743 4.07 -20.64 -9.42
CA VAL A 743 2.82 -21.28 -9.85
C VAL A 743 1.67 -20.89 -8.94
N ASN A 744 1.88 -20.81 -7.63
CA ASN A 744 0.86 -20.30 -6.73
C ASN A 744 0.52 -18.84 -7.08
N GLY A 745 1.50 -17.96 -7.25
CA GLY A 745 1.27 -16.57 -7.67
C GLY A 745 0.47 -16.46 -8.96
N ALA A 746 0.84 -17.26 -9.98
CA ALA A 746 0.17 -17.27 -11.27
C ALA A 746 -1.26 -17.84 -11.18
N LEU A 747 -1.51 -18.85 -10.35
CA LEU A 747 -2.84 -19.43 -10.16
C LEU A 747 -3.76 -18.56 -9.29
N TYR A 748 -3.20 -17.84 -8.32
CA TYR A 748 -3.96 -16.92 -7.48
C TYR A 748 -4.16 -15.59 -8.20
N THR A 749 -5.41 -15.18 -8.40
CA THR A 749 -5.66 -13.80 -8.83
C THR A 749 -5.11 -12.81 -7.80
N PRO A 750 -4.42 -11.75 -8.23
CA PRO A 750 -3.89 -10.74 -7.33
C PRO A 750 -5.00 -10.26 -6.38
N VAL A 751 -4.69 -10.30 -5.10
CA VAL A 751 -5.55 -9.75 -4.07
C VAL A 751 -5.56 -8.23 -4.27
N SER A 752 -6.65 -7.68 -4.79
CA SER A 752 -6.73 -6.24 -5.04
C SER A 752 -6.69 -5.47 -3.72
N SER A 753 -6.27 -4.20 -3.82
CA SER A 753 -6.14 -3.32 -2.67
C SER A 753 -7.49 -2.70 -2.23
N PHE A 754 -8.59 -3.11 -2.85
CA PHE A 754 -9.89 -2.47 -2.71
C PHE A 754 -10.37 -2.47 -1.26
N ALA A 755 -10.38 -3.64 -0.62
CA ALA A 755 -10.82 -3.81 0.75
C ALA A 755 -9.96 -3.01 1.77
N PRO A 756 -8.61 -3.03 1.66
CA PRO A 756 -7.74 -2.17 2.45
C PRO A 756 -8.10 -0.69 2.43
N TRP A 757 -8.43 -0.16 1.25
CA TRP A 757 -8.57 1.28 1.04
C TRP A 757 -10.00 1.81 1.13
N THR A 758 -11.00 0.98 0.88
CA THR A 758 -12.42 1.39 0.93
C THR A 758 -13.12 1.01 2.23
N ALA A 759 -12.65 -0.04 2.89
CA ALA A 759 -13.29 -0.58 4.09
C ALA A 759 -12.34 -0.75 5.26
N HIS A 760 -11.03 -0.52 5.07
CA HIS A 760 -10.01 -0.69 6.09
C HIS A 760 -9.94 -2.14 6.63
N ARG A 761 -10.15 -3.13 5.75
CA ARG A 761 -10.14 -4.57 6.08
C ARG A 761 -9.19 -5.33 5.17
N LEU A 762 -8.80 -6.53 5.59
CA LEU A 762 -8.18 -7.45 4.65
C LEU A 762 -9.28 -8.04 3.76
N PRO A 763 -9.01 -8.21 2.47
CA PRO A 763 -9.94 -8.85 1.55
C PRO A 763 -10.08 -10.34 1.87
N LEU A 764 -11.14 -10.94 1.34
CA LEU A 764 -11.20 -12.39 1.14
C LEU A 764 -10.19 -12.81 0.05
N GLU A 765 -9.92 -14.10 -0.05
CA GLU A 765 -8.96 -14.64 -1.01
C GLU A 765 -9.43 -14.41 -2.46
N GLY A 766 -8.64 -13.63 -3.24
CA GLY A 766 -8.96 -13.25 -4.61
C GLY A 766 -10.16 -12.29 -4.72
N GLU A 767 -10.14 -11.41 -5.73
CA GLU A 767 -11.32 -10.60 -6.05
C GLU A 767 -12.12 -11.13 -7.23
N TRP A 768 -11.50 -11.99 -8.03
CA TRP A 768 -12.14 -12.62 -9.16
C TRP A 768 -12.57 -14.01 -8.72
N LEU A 769 -13.78 -14.38 -9.10
CA LEU A 769 -14.25 -15.74 -8.84
C LEU A 769 -13.44 -16.76 -9.64
N PRO A 770 -13.29 -18.01 -9.16
CA PRO A 770 -12.55 -19.05 -9.89
C PRO A 770 -13.09 -19.35 -11.28
N CYS A 771 -14.39 -19.09 -11.51
CA CYS A 771 -15.02 -19.22 -12.82
C CYS A 771 -14.83 -18.00 -13.74
N VAL A 772 -14.21 -16.91 -13.27
CA VAL A 772 -13.68 -15.85 -14.15
C VAL A 772 -12.33 -16.31 -14.67
N ARG A 773 -12.28 -16.76 -15.92
CA ARG A 773 -11.05 -17.30 -16.55
C ARG A 773 -10.44 -16.31 -17.56
N PRO A 774 -9.74 -15.24 -17.14
CA PRO A 774 -9.08 -14.35 -18.09
C PRO A 774 -8.02 -15.09 -18.91
N PRO A 775 -7.71 -14.64 -20.13
CA PRO A 775 -6.54 -15.13 -20.85
C PRO A 775 -5.26 -14.80 -20.06
N ARG A 776 -4.29 -15.70 -20.11
CA ARG A 776 -2.95 -15.47 -19.58
C ARG A 776 -1.92 -15.90 -20.60
N ARG A 777 -0.71 -15.35 -20.45
CA ARG A 777 0.45 -15.74 -21.24
C ARG A 777 0.77 -17.22 -20.97
N SER A 778 0.77 -18.06 -22.01
CA SER A 778 1.00 -19.50 -21.85
C SER A 778 2.36 -19.80 -21.19
N ASP A 779 3.39 -19.01 -21.51
CA ASP A 779 4.72 -19.14 -20.92
C ASP A 779 4.74 -18.78 -19.42
N ALA A 780 3.86 -17.89 -18.97
CA ALA A 780 3.79 -17.49 -17.57
C ALA A 780 3.20 -18.56 -16.64
N LEU A 781 2.39 -19.50 -17.16
CA LEU A 781 1.75 -20.54 -16.34
C LEU A 781 2.23 -21.95 -16.70
N ALA A 782 2.34 -22.29 -17.99
CA ALA A 782 2.67 -23.64 -18.42
C ALA A 782 4.11 -24.02 -18.10
N GLU A 783 5.08 -23.13 -18.38
CA GLU A 783 6.49 -23.39 -18.11
C GLU A 783 6.76 -23.67 -16.63
N PRO A 784 6.39 -22.78 -15.67
CA PRO A 784 6.65 -23.04 -14.25
C PRO A 784 5.90 -24.25 -13.73
N ALA A 785 4.67 -24.52 -14.20
CA ALA A 785 3.91 -25.70 -13.80
C ALA A 785 4.59 -27.00 -14.27
N LEU A 786 5.04 -27.06 -15.52
CA LEU A 786 5.74 -28.21 -16.07
C LEU A 786 7.10 -28.41 -15.40
N ALA A 787 7.84 -27.33 -15.09
CA ALA A 787 9.09 -27.41 -14.36
C ALA A 787 8.89 -27.95 -12.93
N LEU A 788 7.91 -27.40 -12.20
CA LEU A 788 7.57 -27.87 -10.86
C LEU A 788 7.12 -29.33 -10.86
N GLY A 789 6.25 -29.70 -11.81
CA GLY A 789 5.78 -31.06 -11.98
C GLY A 789 6.92 -32.05 -12.25
N ARG A 790 7.87 -31.72 -13.14
CA ARG A 790 9.08 -32.55 -13.37
C ARG A 790 9.90 -32.75 -12.10
N LEU A 791 10.09 -31.71 -11.28
CA LEU A 791 10.81 -31.82 -10.01
C LEU A 791 10.07 -32.69 -8.99
N LEU A 792 8.74 -32.55 -8.90
CA LEU A 792 7.91 -33.39 -8.04
C LEU A 792 7.97 -34.87 -8.47
N GLU A 793 7.90 -35.12 -9.77
CA GLU A 793 8.04 -36.46 -10.36
C GLU A 793 9.40 -37.08 -10.04
N ALA A 794 10.49 -36.33 -10.22
CA ALA A 794 11.85 -36.78 -9.90
C ALA A 794 12.04 -37.09 -8.41
N GLN A 795 11.28 -36.44 -7.53
CA GLN A 795 11.25 -36.69 -6.08
C GLN A 795 10.30 -37.83 -5.67
N GLY A 796 9.67 -38.53 -6.63
CA GLY A 796 8.69 -39.59 -6.35
C GLY A 796 7.32 -39.08 -5.89
N ARG A 797 7.06 -37.76 -5.95
CA ARG A 797 5.81 -37.10 -5.52
C ARG A 797 4.83 -36.98 -6.69
N CYS A 798 4.57 -38.11 -7.36
CA CYS A 798 3.81 -38.14 -8.62
C CYS A 798 2.36 -37.66 -8.45
N GLU A 799 1.70 -38.02 -7.33
CA GLU A 799 0.33 -37.58 -7.05
C GLU A 799 0.21 -36.06 -6.94
N GLU A 800 1.22 -35.40 -6.38
CA GLU A 800 1.26 -33.94 -6.27
C GLU A 800 1.47 -33.27 -7.62
N ALA A 801 2.27 -33.88 -8.51
CA ALA A 801 2.43 -33.40 -9.88
C ALA A 801 1.12 -33.52 -10.68
N VAL A 802 0.39 -34.63 -10.53
CA VAL A 802 -0.94 -34.81 -11.13
C VAL A 802 -1.93 -33.76 -10.62
N ALA A 803 -2.00 -33.56 -9.30
CA ALA A 803 -2.85 -32.55 -8.69
C ALA A 803 -2.51 -31.11 -9.15
N LEU A 804 -1.21 -30.82 -9.33
CA LEU A 804 -0.74 -29.55 -9.90
C LEU A 804 -1.26 -29.35 -11.33
N TYR A 805 -1.09 -30.35 -12.21
CA TYR A 805 -1.52 -30.23 -13.60
C TYR A 805 -3.04 -30.07 -13.72
N HIS A 806 -3.82 -30.77 -12.90
CA HIS A 806 -5.28 -30.55 -12.84
C HIS A 806 -5.63 -29.11 -12.46
N ARG A 807 -5.03 -28.56 -11.40
CA ARG A 807 -5.28 -27.16 -11.00
C ARG A 807 -4.94 -26.14 -12.10
N VAL A 808 -3.86 -26.39 -12.85
CA VAL A 808 -3.47 -25.55 -13.97
C VAL A 808 -4.48 -25.65 -15.12
N LEU A 809 -4.93 -26.86 -15.44
CA LEU A 809 -5.94 -27.09 -16.48
C LEU A 809 -7.34 -26.59 -16.10
N ASP A 810 -7.66 -26.51 -14.81
CA ASP A 810 -8.92 -25.92 -14.33
C ASP A 810 -9.00 -24.41 -14.65
N GLN A 811 -7.85 -23.74 -14.67
CA GLN A 811 -7.71 -22.33 -15.03
C GLN A 811 -7.55 -22.12 -16.54
N GLU A 812 -6.73 -22.97 -17.18
CA GLU A 812 -6.48 -22.93 -18.62
C GLU A 812 -6.68 -24.30 -19.26
N PRO A 813 -7.92 -24.65 -19.64
CA PRO A 813 -8.26 -25.97 -20.16
C PRO A 813 -7.56 -26.32 -21.48
N ALA A 814 -7.14 -25.33 -22.26
CA ALA A 814 -6.54 -25.51 -23.58
C ALA A 814 -5.00 -25.64 -23.55
N LEU A 815 -4.36 -25.72 -22.37
CA LEU A 815 -2.91 -25.89 -22.25
C LEU A 815 -2.45 -27.30 -22.68
N ARG A 816 -2.23 -27.49 -23.98
CA ARG A 816 -1.86 -28.77 -24.59
C ARG A 816 -0.60 -29.40 -23.99
N SER A 817 0.43 -28.60 -23.71
CA SER A 817 1.69 -29.10 -23.13
C SER A 817 1.50 -29.74 -21.75
N VAL A 818 0.59 -29.21 -20.94
CA VAL A 818 0.22 -29.75 -19.63
C VAL A 818 -0.66 -30.99 -19.79
N GLN A 819 -1.64 -30.96 -20.70
CA GLN A 819 -2.47 -32.13 -21.02
C GLN A 819 -1.63 -33.33 -21.47
N GLU A 820 -0.73 -33.13 -22.43
CA GLU A 820 0.15 -34.19 -22.94
C GLU A 820 1.06 -34.76 -21.84
N ARG A 821 1.54 -33.91 -20.92
CA ARG A 821 2.34 -34.39 -19.78
C ARG A 821 1.49 -35.22 -18.82
N LEU A 822 0.28 -34.76 -18.52
CA LEU A 822 -0.67 -35.45 -17.65
C LEU A 822 -1.10 -36.82 -18.23
N GLU A 823 -1.22 -36.96 -19.54
CA GLU A 823 -1.52 -38.27 -20.18
C GLU A 823 -0.34 -39.24 -20.13
N ARG A 824 0.90 -38.71 -20.17
CA ARG A 824 2.13 -39.53 -20.17
C ARG A 824 2.60 -39.91 -18.77
N ILE A 825 2.20 -39.17 -17.74
CA ILE A 825 2.63 -39.43 -16.36
C ILE A 825 2.09 -40.80 -15.91
N ARG A 826 2.97 -41.66 -15.38
CA ARG A 826 2.58 -42.95 -14.81
C ARG A 826 2.99 -42.96 -13.35
N CYS A 827 2.04 -42.72 -12.46
CA CYS A 827 2.30 -42.86 -11.03
C CYS A 827 2.35 -44.35 -10.68
N PRO A 828 3.47 -44.87 -10.14
CA PRO A 828 3.51 -46.23 -9.64
C PRO A 828 2.46 -46.35 -8.52
N SER A 829 1.49 -47.23 -8.70
CA SER A 829 0.44 -47.50 -7.71
C SER A 829 1.09 -47.90 -6.39
N GLY A 830 0.90 -47.07 -5.36
CA GLY A 830 1.29 -47.23 -3.95
C GLY A 830 2.07 -48.50 -3.60
N GLY A 831 3.38 -48.48 -3.79
CA GLY A 831 4.29 -49.32 -3.02
C GLY A 831 4.62 -48.57 -1.73
N ALA A 832 4.06 -49.01 -0.60
CA ALA A 832 4.40 -48.49 0.71
C ALA A 832 5.93 -48.47 0.90
N ALA A 833 6.54 -47.29 0.80
CA ALA A 833 7.88 -47.08 1.27
C ALA A 833 7.86 -47.26 2.79
N ARG A 834 8.27 -48.44 3.27
CA ARG A 834 8.64 -48.63 4.68
C ARG A 834 9.74 -47.62 5.00
N PRO A 835 9.61 -46.83 6.08
CA PRO A 835 10.65 -45.87 6.45
C PRO A 835 11.88 -46.63 6.99
N PRO A 836 13.12 -46.12 6.78
CA PRO A 836 14.22 -46.40 7.69
C PRO A 836 14.03 -45.69 9.04
#